data_AF-A0AAD7B6B0-F1
#
_entry.id   AF-A0AAD7B6B0-F1
#
_cell.length_a   1.000
_cell.length_b   1.000
_cell.length_c   1.000
_cell.angle_alpha   90.00
_cell.angle_beta   90.00
_cell.angle_gamma   90.00
#
_symmetry.space_group_name_H-M   'P 1'
#
loop_
_entity.id
_entity.type
_entity.pdbx_description
1 polymer ?
#
loop_
_entity_poly.entity_id
_entity_poly.type
_entity_poly.pdbx_seq_one_letter_code
_entity_poly.pdbx_strand_id
1 'polypeptide(L)'
;MSRPALSRLDAEASCRSSSQRNSVKFPDIAPSLNRYFVPMAAATAEVRSLVWKRVLYFAVLVPGENGTYRKTRRFPILLVSKLFYKLTLPYYYAHITLIPSFAKVLERNPSIAPHIRTIRGDFCGVGEVTESPDWGATILAQTTDLEALHSQERYEPGNDDFDLMFEGGITWDAFETMARSSGSTVREFSALIRSKPSPVSPTVFAHLTGLWSLIWKSDVVFDLMGETVPSAGLPNLTNLTIAVCDASFLTVLSRMGLPSLKSVVLAYRDAGPALDFLAAHGEKIVDLACLCGNVRYNNVFELCPNIRVLTLCFNKRADWGIPKASSFTSRKVLSKTLEKLHLDKKDWTGRVVTIPKWDSFFAAITAKCFPSLREIQILSPALRVSDEKFSDTSLVSPFTEYSESPSAYLLVCKSWLRVATPLLYHVVVIRSKAQAKALAQALFSNRDLGQSIKRLRVEGGYGAPMRTILQSSPHVSHLVVSLDVFSSDNTAGLCDGLPKPAGNKMALNLVDGLVKAIVGWDRLRVLHLPHLLRRPTLIDALLNPKKLHTIVVPDVFWAGKVYSKFKTCPLRAIQITSTYPGDIVDRLATERPEHHSLVQFMNLVKPSRPSDVELSDAFSDISPSLNPHFIPMEAASPEVKETVWKRILYFALYFPLVETRLPEKERPRGLGFLLVSKFFNRLALPYYYKHVELDFTGEWFVKLAIILEKNPWLGPHVRTVVGDISAVHHRIGINPFQFNSEETQDAYSAQVKTLSLTSGLVYLGVGRSYRQGASSFQSGIHWDAFELLASGSGSTLRKLCTRILYKDTDGSRLSPAVFEHLTALRSLLWHCDAKFELQNIPFNGLPNLEELCVTAGDASFLEIMSRMDLPSLRTVFLDIHQWLSPAPLDFFTSHGRKLVSLTCGRSDLGKYGLFALCPNLKMLAISLVLPGSSEIPHTEDFTSGNVMSRGLERIVLDKTHCSWQRGGYDKVADWDAFFAALDAKRYPSLREVQVNCCKWPANEHEIAKSSWVRWAEMLTRKGIFLSDLNGKKWRARLKVK
;
A
#
# COMPACT_ATOMS: atom_id res chain seq x y z
N MET A 1 84.00 -21.45 -15.61
CA MET A 1 83.28 -21.42 -16.92
C MET A 1 82.58 -20.07 -17.06
N SER A 2 82.22 -19.64 -18.27
CA SER A 2 82.45 -18.24 -18.67
C SER A 2 81.21 -17.39 -19.01
N ARG A 3 81.25 -16.15 -18.50
CA ARG A 3 80.69 -14.86 -18.98
C ARG A 3 80.43 -14.70 -20.51
N PRO A 4 79.73 -13.62 -20.99
CA PRO A 4 78.59 -12.87 -20.40
C PRO A 4 77.59 -12.16 -21.41
N ALA A 5 76.49 -11.58 -20.87
CA ALA A 5 75.90 -10.22 -21.14
C ALA A 5 75.49 -9.63 -22.53
N LEU A 6 74.55 -8.64 -22.46
CA LEU A 6 74.19 -7.57 -23.45
C LEU A 6 73.45 -8.01 -24.75
N SER A 7 72.65 -7.20 -25.48
CA SER A 7 71.92 -5.92 -25.21
C SER A 7 71.01 -5.52 -26.41
N ARG A 8 70.09 -4.54 -26.21
CA ARG A 8 69.45 -3.66 -27.25
C ARG A 8 68.44 -4.34 -28.21
N LEU A 9 67.20 -3.84 -28.33
CA LEU A 9 66.62 -2.70 -29.11
C LEU A 9 66.24 -3.06 -30.56
N ASP A 10 65.07 -2.55 -30.98
CA ASP A 10 64.56 -2.40 -32.37
C ASP A 10 64.35 -3.72 -33.18
N ALA A 11 63.52 -3.81 -34.23
CA ALA A 11 62.27 -3.12 -34.60
C ALA A 11 61.53 -3.96 -35.71
N GLU A 12 60.34 -3.52 -36.15
CA GLU A 12 59.65 -3.81 -37.43
C GLU A 12 59.67 -5.22 -38.09
N ALA A 13 58.48 -5.85 -38.22
CA ALA A 13 57.94 -6.46 -39.45
C ALA A 13 56.51 -7.00 -39.15
N SER A 14 55.40 -6.58 -39.77
CA SER A 14 55.04 -6.44 -41.20
C SER A 14 55.12 -7.74 -41.99
N CYS A 15 53.97 -8.42 -42.16
CA CYS A 15 53.71 -9.29 -43.30
C CYS A 15 52.45 -8.79 -44.05
N ARG A 16 52.50 -8.78 -45.39
CA ARG A 16 51.48 -8.18 -46.27
C ARG A 16 50.88 -9.22 -47.21
N SER A 17 49.57 -9.16 -47.46
CA SER A 17 48.94 -9.44 -48.76
C SER A 17 47.42 -9.19 -48.73
N SER A 18 46.71 -8.87 -49.82
CA SER A 18 47.05 -8.05 -51.00
C SER A 18 45.83 -7.93 -51.92
N SER A 19 45.46 -6.72 -52.36
CA SER A 19 45.01 -6.45 -53.75
C SER A 19 44.62 -4.98 -53.92
N GLN A 20 44.84 -4.43 -55.12
CA GLN A 20 44.54 -3.04 -55.50
C GLN A 20 43.16 -2.94 -56.16
N ARG A 21 42.56 -1.74 -56.24
CA ARG A 21 42.60 -0.95 -57.49
C ARG A 21 42.01 0.47 -57.39
N ASN A 22 42.66 1.34 -58.17
CA ASN A 22 42.15 2.54 -58.85
C ASN A 22 41.55 3.67 -58.01
N SER A 23 42.38 4.69 -57.76
CA SER A 23 41.95 6.06 -57.46
C SER A 23 41.32 6.74 -58.69
N VAL A 24 40.18 7.41 -58.50
CA VAL A 24 39.68 8.45 -59.40
C VAL A 24 39.76 9.79 -58.67
N LYS A 25 40.36 10.82 -59.29
CA LYS A 25 40.34 12.19 -58.76
C LYS A 25 39.16 12.96 -59.37
N PHE A 26 38.43 13.66 -58.52
CA PHE A 26 37.58 14.82 -58.85
C PHE A 26 37.72 15.84 -57.69
N PRO A 27 37.33 17.12 -57.88
CA PRO A 27 38.24 18.22 -57.55
C PRO A 27 37.85 19.00 -56.29
N ASP A 28 38.75 19.88 -55.85
CA ASP A 28 38.44 20.94 -54.92
C ASP A 28 37.35 21.87 -55.47
N ILE A 29 36.25 22.00 -54.72
CA ILE A 29 35.24 23.05 -54.89
C ILE A 29 35.10 23.77 -53.55
N ALA A 30 35.05 25.10 -53.60
CA ALA A 30 35.13 26.00 -52.46
C ALA A 30 33.95 25.87 -51.45
N PRO A 31 34.12 26.29 -50.18
CA PRO A 31 33.23 25.89 -49.09
C PRO A 31 31.98 26.77 -48.94
N SER A 32 30.78 26.22 -49.21
CA SER A 32 29.53 26.99 -49.07
C SER A 32 28.25 26.21 -48.70
N LEU A 33 28.32 24.96 -48.19
CA LEU A 33 27.12 24.22 -47.73
C LEU A 33 27.07 23.92 -46.21
N ASN A 34 26.49 24.89 -45.50
CA ASN A 34 25.55 24.77 -44.38
C ASN A 34 25.62 23.47 -43.51
N ARG A 35 26.30 23.55 -42.34
CA ARG A 35 26.46 22.45 -41.35
C ARG A 35 25.20 22.06 -40.57
N TYR A 36 24.02 22.39 -41.10
CA TYR A 36 22.74 21.93 -40.60
C TYR A 36 22.04 21.09 -41.69
N PHE A 37 22.75 20.12 -42.30
CA PHE A 37 22.14 18.84 -42.68
C PHE A 37 22.44 17.75 -41.64
N VAL A 38 21.41 16.94 -41.47
CA VAL A 38 20.68 16.90 -40.20
C VAL A 38 19.62 15.76 -40.50
N PRO A 39 19.48 14.63 -39.72
CA PRO A 39 18.36 13.62 -39.44
C PRO A 39 16.90 13.70 -38.70
N MET A 40 16.06 14.77 -38.61
CA MET A 40 14.57 14.99 -38.48
C MET A 40 13.85 16.00 -39.46
N ALA A 41 14.32 17.26 -39.63
CA ALA A 41 13.75 18.45 -40.31
C ALA A 41 13.37 18.52 -41.83
N ALA A 42 13.90 17.72 -42.78
CA ALA A 42 13.45 17.79 -44.18
C ALA A 42 12.06 17.16 -44.39
N ALA A 43 11.61 16.34 -43.44
CA ALA A 43 10.20 16.02 -43.32
C ALA A 43 9.42 17.27 -42.84
N THR A 44 8.17 17.44 -43.28
CA THR A 44 7.42 18.69 -43.06
C THR A 44 7.19 18.99 -41.57
N ALA A 45 6.86 20.25 -41.26
CA ALA A 45 6.70 20.69 -39.88
C ALA A 45 5.50 20.02 -39.18
N GLU A 46 4.44 19.68 -39.93
CA GLU A 46 3.24 19.01 -39.45
C GLU A 46 3.56 17.61 -38.93
N VAL A 47 4.19 16.76 -39.76
CA VAL A 47 4.32 15.34 -39.39
C VAL A 47 5.40 15.12 -38.32
N ARG A 48 6.41 16.00 -38.27
CA ARG A 48 7.31 16.16 -37.11
C ARG A 48 6.56 16.45 -35.81
N SER A 49 5.57 17.33 -35.87
CA SER A 49 4.69 17.63 -34.74
C SER A 49 3.83 16.41 -34.38
N LEU A 50 3.29 15.70 -35.39
CA LEU A 50 2.37 14.56 -35.23
C LEU A 50 2.95 13.39 -34.42
N VAL A 51 4.15 12.89 -34.74
CA VAL A 51 4.70 11.75 -33.98
C VAL A 51 5.23 12.17 -32.62
N TRP A 52 5.85 13.34 -32.49
CA TRP A 52 6.25 13.80 -31.15
C TRP A 52 5.03 13.98 -30.24
N LYS A 53 3.91 14.50 -30.74
CA LYS A 53 2.62 14.47 -30.04
C LYS A 53 2.23 13.06 -29.58
N ARG A 54 2.31 12.04 -30.45
CA ARG A 54 1.97 10.64 -30.11
C ARG A 54 2.94 10.00 -29.09
N VAL A 55 4.24 10.25 -29.18
CA VAL A 55 5.24 9.76 -28.21
C VAL A 55 5.04 10.42 -26.84
N LEU A 56 4.79 11.73 -26.83
CA LEU A 56 4.58 12.52 -25.61
C LEU A 56 3.24 12.19 -24.94
N TYR A 57 2.18 11.93 -25.72
CA TYR A 57 0.91 11.37 -25.23
C TYR A 57 1.16 10.13 -24.37
N PHE A 58 1.86 9.12 -24.88
CA PHE A 58 2.15 7.89 -24.13
C PHE A 58 3.07 8.13 -22.92
N ALA A 59 4.10 8.98 -23.05
CA ALA A 59 5.00 9.28 -21.94
C ALA A 59 4.31 10.04 -20.78
N VAL A 60 3.22 10.76 -21.06
CA VAL A 60 2.57 11.67 -20.12
C VAL A 60 1.24 11.15 -19.56
N LEU A 61 0.52 10.25 -20.24
CA LEU A 61 -0.89 9.95 -19.87
C LEU A 61 -1.14 8.63 -19.14
N VAL A 62 -0.15 7.72 -19.00
CA VAL A 62 -0.35 6.44 -18.27
C VAL A 62 -0.94 6.68 -16.86
N PRO A 63 -2.15 6.21 -16.52
CA PRO A 63 -2.70 6.39 -15.18
C PRO A 63 -1.90 5.53 -14.18
N GLY A 64 -1.77 6.03 -12.94
CA GLY A 64 -1.33 5.19 -11.82
C GLY A 64 -2.46 4.26 -11.38
N GLU A 65 -2.15 3.13 -10.73
CA GLU A 65 -3.12 2.09 -10.38
C GLU A 65 -4.29 2.57 -9.50
N ASN A 66 -4.15 3.71 -8.82
CA ASN A 66 -5.19 4.35 -7.99
C ASN A 66 -5.88 5.54 -8.68
N GLY A 67 -5.77 5.69 -10.00
CA GLY A 67 -6.36 6.82 -10.76
C GLY A 67 -5.70 8.19 -10.53
N THR A 68 -4.79 8.33 -9.56
CA THR A 68 -4.11 9.59 -9.25
C THR A 68 -2.96 9.89 -10.22
N TYR A 69 -3.09 10.95 -11.03
CA TYR A 69 -2.02 11.45 -11.91
C TYR A 69 -0.92 12.17 -11.09
N ARG A 70 0.06 11.42 -10.57
CA ARG A 70 1.16 11.96 -9.76
C ARG A 70 2.15 12.81 -10.59
N LYS A 71 1.88 14.12 -10.68
CA LYS A 71 2.60 15.15 -11.47
C LYS A 71 4.14 15.14 -11.31
N THR A 72 4.66 14.78 -10.13
CA THR A 72 6.09 14.92 -9.77
C THR A 72 7.07 14.10 -10.62
N ARG A 73 6.62 13.05 -11.31
CA ARG A 73 7.48 12.21 -12.16
C ARG A 73 7.57 12.64 -13.64
N ARG A 74 6.84 13.69 -14.06
CA ARG A 74 6.67 14.05 -15.50
C ARG A 74 7.27 15.39 -15.92
N PHE A 75 7.47 16.30 -14.97
CA PHE A 75 8.00 17.65 -15.22
C PHE A 75 9.27 17.70 -16.11
N PRO A 76 10.26 16.78 -15.99
CA PRO A 76 11.50 16.90 -16.74
C PRO A 76 11.41 16.75 -18.28
N ILE A 77 10.28 16.26 -18.81
CA ILE A 77 10.04 16.15 -20.27
C ILE A 77 9.77 17.54 -20.88
N LEU A 78 9.15 18.45 -20.12
CA LEU A 78 8.96 19.86 -20.52
C LEU A 78 10.30 20.60 -20.66
N LEU A 79 11.34 20.16 -19.95
CA LEU A 79 12.65 20.80 -19.88
C LEU A 79 13.63 20.35 -20.99
N VAL A 80 13.18 19.56 -21.98
CA VAL A 80 14.07 18.96 -22.99
C VAL A 80 14.46 19.96 -24.10
N SER A 81 13.52 20.79 -24.55
CA SER A 81 13.74 21.87 -25.54
C SER A 81 12.49 22.75 -25.66
N LYS A 82 12.59 23.93 -26.29
CA LYS A 82 11.41 24.77 -26.61
C LYS A 82 10.35 24.02 -27.46
N LEU A 83 10.78 23.12 -28.35
CA LEU A 83 9.88 22.28 -29.14
C LEU A 83 9.20 21.23 -28.26
N PHE A 84 9.95 20.53 -27.40
CA PHE A 84 9.38 19.57 -26.45
C PHE A 84 8.43 20.23 -25.47
N TYR A 85 8.75 21.42 -24.96
CA TYR A 85 7.83 22.23 -24.17
C TYR A 85 6.50 22.43 -24.92
N LYS A 86 6.55 23.00 -26.14
CA LYS A 86 5.38 23.26 -26.99
C LYS A 86 4.56 22.00 -27.34
N LEU A 87 5.20 20.85 -27.51
CA LEU A 87 4.51 19.59 -27.88
C LEU A 87 4.07 18.74 -26.67
N THR A 88 4.65 18.94 -25.49
CA THR A 88 4.28 18.23 -24.25
C THR A 88 3.22 18.99 -23.46
N LEU A 89 3.17 20.34 -23.58
CA LEU A 89 2.20 21.21 -22.91
C LEU A 89 0.75 20.72 -23.03
N PRO A 90 0.26 20.33 -24.23
CA PRO A 90 -1.08 19.76 -24.40
C PRO A 90 -1.36 18.59 -23.47
N TYR A 91 -0.47 17.59 -23.44
CA TYR A 91 -0.68 16.34 -22.70
C TYR A 91 -0.39 16.48 -21.20
N TYR A 92 0.51 17.39 -20.82
CA TYR A 92 0.88 17.61 -19.42
C TYR A 92 -0.22 18.34 -18.63
N TYR A 93 -0.94 19.24 -19.29
CA TYR A 93 -2.06 19.96 -18.68
C TYR A 93 -3.44 19.42 -19.08
N ALA A 94 -3.51 18.43 -19.98
CA ALA A 94 -4.74 17.72 -20.35
C ALA A 94 -5.60 17.33 -19.14
N HIS A 95 -5.02 16.74 -18.10
CA HIS A 95 -5.76 16.41 -16.88
C HIS A 95 -5.03 16.95 -15.64
N ILE A 96 -5.54 18.05 -15.07
CA ILE A 96 -4.97 18.64 -13.86
C ILE A 96 -5.74 18.22 -12.61
N THR A 97 -5.00 17.77 -11.59
CA THR A 97 -5.43 18.00 -10.21
C THR A 97 -5.15 19.46 -9.87
N LEU A 98 -6.19 20.22 -9.56
CA LEU A 98 -6.13 21.64 -9.20
C LEU A 98 -5.70 21.79 -7.74
N ILE A 99 -4.89 22.81 -7.50
CA ILE A 99 -4.43 23.28 -6.18
C ILE A 99 -4.41 24.82 -6.22
N PRO A 100 -4.60 25.55 -5.11
CA PRO A 100 -4.72 27.03 -5.14
C PRO A 100 -3.55 27.76 -5.80
N SER A 101 -2.33 27.21 -5.71
CA SER A 101 -1.15 27.78 -6.39
C SER A 101 -1.18 27.68 -7.92
N PHE A 102 -2.12 26.94 -8.52
CA PHE A 102 -2.21 26.74 -9.96
C PHE A 102 -2.81 27.95 -10.72
N ALA A 103 -3.67 28.73 -10.05
CA ALA A 103 -4.17 30.01 -10.57
C ALA A 103 -3.02 30.92 -11.00
N LYS A 104 -2.06 31.13 -10.09
CA LYS A 104 -0.83 31.91 -10.29
C LYS A 104 0.13 31.32 -11.34
N VAL A 105 -0.09 30.09 -11.79
CA VAL A 105 0.63 29.50 -12.94
C VAL A 105 -0.04 29.89 -14.25
N LEU A 106 -1.38 29.88 -14.29
CA LEU A 106 -2.17 30.29 -15.46
C LEU A 106 -2.15 31.80 -15.70
N GLU A 107 -2.29 32.63 -14.66
CA GLU A 107 -2.08 34.09 -14.73
C GLU A 107 -0.73 34.44 -15.39
N ARG A 108 0.33 33.70 -15.05
CA ARG A 108 1.69 33.88 -15.60
C ARG A 108 1.90 33.21 -16.96
N ASN A 109 1.00 32.30 -17.38
CA ASN A 109 1.11 31.52 -18.61
C ASN A 109 -0.28 31.21 -19.22
N PRO A 110 -1.06 32.20 -19.70
CA PRO A 110 -2.42 31.94 -20.21
C PRO A 110 -2.48 30.95 -21.38
N SER A 111 -1.37 30.79 -22.11
CA SER A 111 -1.18 29.81 -23.18
C SER A 111 -1.24 28.34 -22.73
N ILE A 112 -1.27 28.05 -21.42
CA ILE A 112 -1.54 26.71 -20.88
C ILE A 112 -3.04 26.39 -20.91
N ALA A 113 -3.93 27.38 -20.87
CA ALA A 113 -5.35 27.13 -20.63
C ALA A 113 -6.08 26.36 -21.75
N PRO A 114 -5.83 26.61 -23.05
CA PRO A 114 -6.39 25.81 -24.17
C PRO A 114 -5.86 24.37 -24.25
N HIS A 115 -5.15 23.90 -23.23
CA HIS A 115 -4.65 22.53 -23.12
C HIS A 115 -5.33 21.74 -22.01
N ILE A 116 -6.17 22.37 -21.19
CA ILE A 116 -6.82 21.72 -20.05
C ILE A 116 -8.13 21.08 -20.52
N ARG A 117 -8.15 19.74 -20.58
CA ARG A 117 -9.33 18.92 -20.93
C ARG A 117 -10.08 18.44 -19.70
N THR A 118 -9.40 18.22 -18.58
CA THR A 118 -10.02 17.77 -17.34
C THR A 118 -9.46 18.53 -16.15
N ILE A 119 -10.36 19.09 -15.34
CA ILE A 119 -10.03 19.65 -14.04
C ILE A 119 -10.64 18.74 -12.98
N ARG A 120 -9.80 18.24 -12.08
CA ARG A 120 -10.19 17.52 -10.86
C ARG A 120 -9.64 18.24 -9.66
N GLY A 121 -10.35 18.26 -8.55
CA GLY A 121 -9.76 18.64 -7.26
C GLY A 121 -10.61 19.58 -6.44
N ASP A 122 -10.00 20.09 -5.39
CA ASP A 122 -10.67 20.82 -4.33
C ASP A 122 -10.76 22.32 -4.68
N PHE A 123 -11.98 22.86 -4.70
CA PHE A 123 -12.25 24.29 -4.92
C PHE A 123 -12.38 25.08 -3.59
N CYS A 124 -12.13 24.46 -2.44
CA CYS A 124 -11.92 25.18 -1.19
C CYS A 124 -10.62 25.99 -1.26
N GLY A 125 -10.73 27.31 -1.09
CA GLY A 125 -9.59 28.15 -0.69
C GLY A 125 -9.22 27.82 0.75
N VAL A 126 -7.96 27.49 1.02
CA VAL A 126 -7.52 27.15 2.39
C VAL A 126 -7.23 28.43 3.18
N GLY A 127 -8.27 28.95 3.85
CA GLY A 127 -8.20 29.98 4.89
C GLY A 127 -8.33 31.43 4.42
N GLU A 128 -9.28 32.15 5.04
CA GLU A 128 -9.33 33.57 5.47
C GLU A 128 -8.66 34.72 4.66
N VAL A 129 -8.18 34.51 3.43
CA VAL A 129 -7.68 35.60 2.57
C VAL A 129 -8.85 36.24 1.81
N THR A 130 -9.55 37.15 2.48
CA THR A 130 -10.78 37.84 2.03
C THR A 130 -10.64 38.73 0.80
N GLU A 131 -9.44 38.85 0.22
CA GLU A 131 -9.12 39.74 -0.91
C GLU A 131 -8.51 39.00 -2.13
N SER A 132 -8.42 37.67 -2.10
CA SER A 132 -7.99 36.93 -3.30
C SER A 132 -9.08 36.95 -4.37
N PRO A 133 -8.79 37.31 -5.63
CA PRO A 133 -9.78 37.24 -6.70
C PRO A 133 -10.30 35.82 -6.92
N ASP A 134 -11.49 35.69 -7.53
CA ASP A 134 -12.04 34.40 -7.97
C ASP A 134 -11.19 33.82 -9.11
N TRP A 135 -10.17 33.08 -8.68
CA TRP A 135 -9.32 32.32 -9.54
C TRP A 135 -10.06 31.16 -10.23
N GLY A 136 -11.21 30.72 -9.70
CA GLY A 136 -12.07 29.73 -10.37
C GLY A 136 -12.59 30.29 -11.68
N ALA A 137 -13.19 31.49 -11.65
CA ALA A 137 -13.60 32.21 -12.86
C ALA A 137 -12.41 32.51 -13.78
N THR A 138 -11.28 32.97 -13.23
CA THR A 138 -10.08 33.31 -14.03
C THR A 138 -9.51 32.10 -14.78
N ILE A 139 -9.48 30.91 -14.16
CA ILE A 139 -9.06 29.67 -14.82
C ILE A 139 -10.07 29.28 -15.90
N LEU A 140 -11.36 29.27 -15.56
CA LEU A 140 -12.41 28.78 -16.46
C LEU A 140 -12.70 29.72 -17.66
N ALA A 141 -12.38 31.01 -17.52
CA ALA A 141 -12.36 31.98 -18.62
C ALA A 141 -11.33 31.63 -19.70
N GLN A 142 -10.17 31.12 -19.27
CA GLN A 142 -9.05 30.85 -20.16
C GLN A 142 -9.12 29.44 -20.76
N THR A 143 -9.74 28.48 -20.07
CA THR A 143 -10.02 27.15 -20.63
C THR A 143 -11.25 27.22 -21.55
N THR A 144 -11.04 27.15 -22.87
CA THR A 144 -12.10 27.11 -23.91
C THR A 144 -12.35 25.70 -24.46
N ASP A 145 -11.65 24.72 -23.92
CA ASP A 145 -11.45 23.39 -24.51
C ASP A 145 -11.70 22.27 -23.48
N LEU A 146 -12.38 22.63 -22.38
CA LEU A 146 -12.60 21.77 -21.22
C LEU A 146 -13.60 20.67 -21.55
N GLU A 147 -13.24 19.40 -21.32
CA GLU A 147 -14.11 18.24 -21.52
C GLU A 147 -14.77 17.77 -20.22
N ALA A 148 -14.12 17.95 -19.06
CA ALA A 148 -14.64 17.48 -17.78
C ALA A 148 -14.21 18.33 -16.57
N LEU A 149 -15.15 18.62 -15.67
CA LEU A 149 -14.93 19.34 -14.42
C LEU A 149 -15.47 18.53 -13.24
N HIS A 150 -14.61 18.12 -12.31
CA HIS A 150 -15.02 17.42 -11.10
C HIS A 150 -14.41 18.08 -9.85
N SER A 151 -15.26 18.63 -8.98
CA SER A 151 -14.87 18.97 -7.60
C SER A 151 -14.63 17.69 -6.82
N GLN A 152 -13.51 17.63 -6.09
CA GLN A 152 -13.22 16.52 -5.17
C GLN A 152 -13.73 16.91 -3.78
N GLU A 153 -14.93 16.45 -3.45
CA GLU A 153 -15.53 16.70 -2.13
C GLU A 153 -14.70 16.09 -1.00
N ARG A 154 -14.15 16.93 -0.13
CA ARG A 154 -13.72 16.51 1.21
C ARG A 154 -14.94 16.38 2.11
N TYR A 155 -15.63 15.26 1.97
CA TYR A 155 -16.67 14.91 2.93
C TYR A 155 -16.02 14.51 4.25
N GLU A 156 -15.94 15.43 5.22
CA GLU A 156 -15.55 15.11 6.60
C GLU A 156 -16.78 14.61 7.38
N PRO A 157 -16.87 13.31 7.73
CA PRO A 157 -18.06 12.75 8.35
C PRO A 157 -18.10 13.07 9.85
N GLY A 158 -18.63 14.23 10.22
CA GLY A 158 -18.82 14.59 11.62
C GLY A 158 -19.51 15.93 11.89
N ASN A 159 -19.39 16.91 11.00
CA ASN A 159 -20.14 18.15 11.12
C ASN A 159 -21.52 18.00 10.43
N ASP A 160 -22.59 18.34 11.14
CA ASP A 160 -23.98 18.09 10.71
C ASP A 160 -24.75 19.37 10.38
N ASP A 161 -24.08 20.53 10.42
CA ASP A 161 -24.68 21.80 10.01
C ASP A 161 -24.41 22.08 8.52
N PHE A 162 -25.45 21.88 7.71
CA PHE A 162 -25.36 21.91 6.25
C PHE A 162 -25.11 23.31 5.69
N ASP A 163 -25.54 24.34 6.42
CA ASP A 163 -25.56 25.71 5.91
C ASP A 163 -24.22 26.44 6.16
N LEU A 164 -23.28 25.79 6.86
CA LEU A 164 -21.93 26.30 7.21
C LEU A 164 -20.78 25.57 6.48
N MET A 165 -21.04 24.68 5.53
CA MET A 165 -20.00 23.89 4.84
C MET A 165 -19.87 24.12 3.32
N PHE A 166 -20.56 25.12 2.76
CA PHE A 166 -20.49 25.45 1.33
C PHE A 166 -19.38 26.45 0.95
N GLU A 167 -18.35 26.62 1.78
CA GLU A 167 -17.18 27.46 1.50
C GLU A 167 -16.28 26.95 0.34
N GLY A 168 -16.62 25.82 -0.27
CA GLY A 168 -15.83 25.06 -1.26
C GLY A 168 -16.45 24.86 -2.64
N GLY A 169 -16.96 25.91 -3.28
CA GLY A 169 -17.54 25.86 -4.64
C GLY A 169 -16.94 26.87 -5.62
N ILE A 170 -17.20 26.68 -6.91
CA ILE A 170 -17.01 27.72 -7.94
C ILE A 170 -18.12 28.77 -7.82
N THR A 171 -17.89 30.01 -8.24
CA THR A 171 -18.96 31.03 -8.27
C THR A 171 -19.91 30.81 -9.45
N TRP A 172 -21.05 31.50 -9.44
CA TRP A 172 -21.89 31.59 -10.62
C TRP A 172 -21.15 32.20 -11.83
N ASP A 173 -20.39 33.28 -11.64
CA ASP A 173 -19.63 33.90 -12.75
C ASP A 173 -18.62 32.92 -13.37
N ALA A 174 -17.95 32.12 -12.53
CA ALA A 174 -17.06 31.06 -12.98
C ALA A 174 -17.80 29.99 -13.81
N PHE A 175 -19.02 29.61 -13.40
CA PHE A 175 -19.86 28.67 -14.14
C PHE A 175 -20.40 29.25 -15.46
N GLU A 176 -20.92 30.47 -15.45
CA GLU A 176 -21.46 31.15 -16.63
C GLU A 176 -20.37 31.41 -17.68
N THR A 177 -19.19 31.80 -17.21
CA THR A 177 -17.99 31.96 -18.03
C THR A 177 -17.53 30.62 -18.63
N MET A 178 -17.49 29.55 -17.84
CA MET A 178 -17.17 28.19 -18.28
C MET A 178 -18.14 27.66 -19.35
N ALA A 179 -19.43 27.92 -19.16
CA ALA A 179 -20.46 27.55 -20.12
C ALA A 179 -20.29 28.29 -21.45
N ARG A 180 -19.98 29.60 -21.43
CA ARG A 180 -19.66 30.36 -22.65
C ARG A 180 -18.34 29.97 -23.30
N SER A 181 -17.31 29.66 -22.52
CA SER A 181 -15.96 29.37 -23.04
C SER A 181 -15.81 27.95 -23.59
N SER A 182 -16.41 26.96 -22.92
CA SER A 182 -16.23 25.53 -23.21
C SER A 182 -17.54 24.74 -23.36
N GLY A 183 -18.73 25.37 -23.39
CA GLY A 183 -19.98 24.60 -23.30
C GLY A 183 -20.26 23.61 -24.45
N SER A 184 -19.65 23.80 -25.60
CA SER A 184 -19.66 22.83 -26.72
C SER A 184 -18.67 21.67 -26.55
N THR A 185 -17.68 21.80 -25.67
CA THR A 185 -16.63 20.79 -25.40
C THR A 185 -16.83 20.08 -24.06
N VAL A 186 -17.45 20.70 -23.05
CA VAL A 186 -17.71 20.10 -21.72
C VAL A 186 -18.72 18.98 -21.83
N ARG A 187 -18.25 17.77 -21.55
CA ARG A 187 -19.02 16.52 -21.51
C ARG A 187 -19.52 16.21 -20.10
N GLU A 188 -18.65 16.33 -19.11
CA GLU A 188 -18.95 15.94 -17.71
C GLU A 188 -18.78 17.12 -16.76
N PHE A 189 -19.84 17.48 -16.02
CA PHE A 189 -19.78 18.50 -14.97
C PHE A 189 -20.21 17.91 -13.63
N SER A 190 -19.41 18.13 -12.59
CA SER A 190 -19.69 17.75 -11.21
C SER A 190 -18.98 18.69 -10.23
N ALA A 191 -19.56 19.86 -9.96
CA ALA A 191 -19.01 20.81 -9.00
C ALA A 191 -20.11 21.49 -8.18
N LEU A 192 -19.73 21.97 -6.99
CA LEU A 192 -20.55 22.89 -6.20
C LEU A 192 -20.47 24.29 -6.84
N ILE A 193 -21.62 24.89 -7.16
CA ILE A 193 -21.73 26.27 -7.65
C ILE A 193 -22.38 27.10 -6.53
N ARG A 194 -21.74 28.20 -6.11
CA ARG A 194 -22.28 29.14 -5.12
C ARG A 194 -23.25 30.12 -5.78
N SER A 195 -24.34 30.44 -5.09
CA SER A 195 -25.29 31.49 -5.48
C SER A 195 -24.65 32.87 -5.64
N LYS A 196 -25.33 33.70 -6.46
CA LYS A 196 -25.31 35.16 -6.34
C LYS A 196 -26.47 35.60 -5.46
N PRO A 197 -26.40 36.78 -4.82
CA PRO A 197 -27.54 37.36 -4.10
C PRO A 197 -28.69 37.82 -5.04
N SER A 198 -28.49 37.81 -6.36
CA SER A 198 -29.50 38.10 -7.38
C SER A 198 -29.87 36.82 -8.15
N PRO A 199 -31.14 36.67 -8.59
CA PRO A 199 -31.51 35.66 -9.58
C PRO A 199 -30.64 35.75 -10.85
N VAL A 200 -30.42 34.61 -11.52
CA VAL A 200 -29.51 34.51 -12.67
C VAL A 200 -30.21 34.06 -13.95
N SER A 201 -29.58 34.33 -15.10
CA SER A 201 -30.09 33.96 -16.41
C SER A 201 -30.11 32.44 -16.64
N PRO A 202 -31.24 31.84 -17.05
CA PRO A 202 -31.28 30.45 -17.52
C PRO A 202 -30.71 30.27 -18.94
N THR A 203 -30.38 31.35 -19.66
CA THR A 203 -29.84 31.26 -21.04
C THR A 203 -28.48 30.57 -21.11
N VAL A 204 -27.72 30.56 -20.00
CA VAL A 204 -26.41 29.89 -19.86
C VAL A 204 -26.41 28.44 -20.35
N PHE A 205 -27.51 27.71 -20.16
CA PHE A 205 -27.67 26.31 -20.55
C PHE A 205 -27.80 26.10 -22.07
N ALA A 206 -28.03 27.16 -22.85
CA ALA A 206 -27.97 27.13 -24.31
C ALA A 206 -26.53 26.95 -24.82
N HIS A 207 -25.51 27.36 -24.04
CA HIS A 207 -24.11 27.21 -24.43
C HIS A 207 -23.57 25.79 -24.16
N LEU A 208 -24.12 25.09 -23.16
CA LEU A 208 -23.70 23.75 -22.71
C LEU A 208 -24.16 22.62 -23.65
N THR A 209 -23.89 22.75 -24.95
CA THR A 209 -24.35 21.82 -25.99
C THR A 209 -23.61 20.48 -26.00
N GLY A 210 -22.38 20.41 -25.48
CA GLY A 210 -21.58 19.17 -25.40
C GLY A 210 -21.92 18.26 -24.21
N LEU A 211 -22.73 18.74 -23.26
CA LEU A 211 -22.89 18.11 -21.95
C LEU A 211 -23.75 16.85 -22.01
N TRP A 212 -23.17 15.69 -21.65
CA TRP A 212 -23.87 14.39 -21.58
C TRP A 212 -24.07 13.90 -20.14
N SER A 213 -23.30 14.40 -19.18
CA SER A 213 -23.42 14.07 -17.74
C SER A 213 -23.32 15.32 -16.86
N LEU A 214 -24.35 15.54 -16.03
CA LEU A 214 -24.44 16.69 -15.12
C LEU A 214 -24.73 16.24 -13.69
N ILE A 215 -23.85 16.58 -12.75
CA ILE A 215 -24.06 16.50 -11.31
C ILE A 215 -24.16 17.93 -10.77
N TRP A 216 -25.40 18.39 -10.58
CA TRP A 216 -25.74 19.71 -10.07
C TRP A 216 -25.76 19.74 -8.54
N LYS A 217 -25.02 20.72 -8.00
CA LYS A 217 -24.91 21.01 -6.56
C LYS A 217 -24.85 22.53 -6.42
N SER A 218 -25.96 23.17 -6.09
CA SER A 218 -26.03 24.64 -5.97
C SER A 218 -27.25 25.10 -5.19
N ASP A 219 -27.26 26.35 -4.77
CA ASP A 219 -28.37 27.12 -4.19
C ASP A 219 -28.83 28.27 -5.12
N VAL A 220 -28.29 28.36 -6.34
CA VAL A 220 -28.61 29.40 -7.33
C VAL A 220 -30.09 29.44 -7.69
N VAL A 221 -30.68 30.64 -7.54
CA VAL A 221 -32.03 31.01 -8.02
C VAL A 221 -31.94 31.58 -9.44
N PHE A 222 -32.86 31.18 -10.32
CA PHE A 222 -32.98 31.65 -11.70
C PHE A 222 -34.11 32.67 -11.88
N ASP A 223 -33.91 33.66 -12.76
CA ASP A 223 -35.01 34.50 -13.21
C ASP A 223 -35.94 33.70 -14.14
N LEU A 224 -37.23 33.70 -13.80
CA LEU A 224 -38.31 33.02 -14.53
C LEU A 224 -39.32 34.00 -15.14
N MET A 225 -39.13 35.31 -14.91
CA MET A 225 -40.05 36.41 -15.21
C MET A 225 -39.55 37.27 -16.37
N GLY A 226 -38.24 37.52 -16.46
CA GLY A 226 -37.65 38.40 -17.48
C GLY A 226 -37.20 37.73 -18.79
N GLU A 227 -36.81 36.45 -18.75
CA GLU A 227 -36.05 35.82 -19.84
C GLU A 227 -36.67 34.53 -20.40
N THR A 228 -36.37 34.24 -21.67
CA THR A 228 -36.76 32.99 -22.35
C THR A 228 -35.83 31.85 -21.95
N VAL A 229 -36.37 30.86 -21.24
CA VAL A 229 -35.67 29.59 -20.99
C VAL A 229 -35.38 28.91 -22.33
N PRO A 230 -34.11 28.54 -22.64
CA PRO A 230 -33.76 28.02 -23.95
C PRO A 230 -34.29 26.59 -24.13
N SER A 231 -35.31 26.42 -24.98
CA SER A 231 -35.91 25.11 -25.29
C SER A 231 -34.90 24.09 -25.83
N ALA A 232 -33.87 24.55 -26.54
CA ALA A 232 -32.76 23.74 -27.05
C ALA A 232 -31.57 23.58 -26.05
N GLY A 233 -31.73 23.97 -24.79
CA GLY A 233 -30.70 23.78 -23.76
C GLY A 233 -30.40 22.31 -23.48
N LEU A 234 -29.12 22.00 -23.20
CA LEU A 234 -28.62 20.68 -22.80
C LEU A 234 -29.07 19.49 -23.70
N PRO A 235 -28.94 19.58 -25.04
CA PRO A 235 -29.52 18.63 -25.99
C PRO A 235 -28.97 17.19 -25.85
N ASN A 236 -27.68 17.07 -25.47
CA ASN A 236 -26.98 15.79 -25.35
C ASN A 236 -27.03 15.18 -23.94
N LEU A 237 -27.74 15.79 -22.98
CA LEU A 237 -27.75 15.36 -21.58
C LEU A 237 -28.41 13.98 -21.44
N THR A 238 -27.63 12.99 -21.00
CA THR A 238 -28.11 11.60 -20.78
C THR A 238 -28.27 11.26 -19.30
N ASN A 239 -27.36 11.76 -18.46
CA ASN A 239 -27.27 11.46 -17.04
C ASN A 239 -27.36 12.75 -16.22
N LEU A 240 -28.32 12.86 -15.30
CA LEU A 240 -28.56 14.04 -14.49
C LEU A 240 -28.65 13.67 -13.01
N THR A 241 -27.82 14.29 -12.16
CA THR A 241 -27.90 14.19 -10.70
C THR A 241 -28.11 15.58 -10.13
N ILE A 242 -29.08 15.74 -9.23
CA ILE A 242 -29.40 17.00 -8.57
C ILE A 242 -29.36 16.75 -7.06
N ALA A 243 -28.23 17.07 -6.40
CA ALA A 243 -28.09 16.84 -4.95
C ALA A 243 -28.50 18.05 -4.11
N VAL A 244 -28.30 19.26 -4.64
CA VAL A 244 -28.81 20.52 -4.09
C VAL A 244 -29.15 21.43 -5.28
N CYS A 245 -30.33 22.04 -5.29
CA CYS A 245 -30.73 23.11 -6.20
C CYS A 245 -31.78 23.99 -5.52
N ASP A 246 -32.10 25.14 -6.11
CA ASP A 246 -33.34 25.88 -5.85
C ASP A 246 -34.51 25.30 -6.67
N ALA A 247 -35.75 25.68 -6.32
CA ALA A 247 -36.97 25.38 -7.07
C ALA A 247 -36.88 25.80 -8.53
N SER A 248 -36.39 27.02 -8.78
CA SER A 248 -36.33 27.61 -10.12
C SER A 248 -35.46 26.80 -11.10
N PHE A 249 -34.41 26.13 -10.64
CA PHE A 249 -33.58 25.28 -11.51
C PHE A 249 -34.38 24.11 -12.13
N LEU A 250 -35.25 23.47 -11.34
CA LEU A 250 -36.13 22.42 -11.86
C LEU A 250 -37.22 23.00 -12.78
N THR A 251 -37.76 24.18 -12.47
CA THR A 251 -38.69 24.88 -13.38
C THR A 251 -38.02 25.26 -14.72
N VAL A 252 -36.74 25.63 -14.71
CA VAL A 252 -35.91 25.85 -15.90
C VAL A 252 -35.76 24.55 -16.69
N LEU A 253 -35.31 23.45 -16.06
CA LEU A 253 -35.17 22.16 -16.74
C LEU A 253 -36.51 21.61 -17.30
N SER A 254 -37.63 21.87 -16.61
CA SER A 254 -38.99 21.48 -17.06
C SER A 254 -39.43 22.21 -18.33
N ARG A 255 -38.85 23.38 -18.63
CA ARG A 255 -39.10 24.17 -19.85
C ARG A 255 -38.09 23.88 -20.97
N MET A 256 -37.04 23.09 -20.72
CA MET A 256 -36.08 22.63 -21.73
C MET A 256 -36.54 21.37 -22.45
N GLY A 257 -36.02 21.10 -23.64
CA GLY A 257 -36.39 19.93 -24.45
C GLY A 257 -35.79 18.61 -23.98
N LEU A 258 -34.59 18.63 -23.38
CA LEU A 258 -33.81 17.47 -22.87
C LEU A 258 -34.09 16.13 -23.60
N PRO A 259 -33.81 16.02 -24.92
CA PRO A 259 -34.25 14.87 -25.72
C PRO A 259 -33.47 13.58 -25.43
N SER A 260 -32.24 13.68 -24.90
CA SER A 260 -31.32 12.54 -24.71
C SER A 260 -31.40 11.89 -23.31
N LEU A 261 -32.22 12.42 -22.40
CA LEU A 261 -32.21 12.11 -20.97
C LEU A 261 -32.67 10.67 -20.68
N LYS A 262 -31.90 9.93 -19.86
CA LYS A 262 -32.15 8.50 -19.57
C LYS A 262 -32.00 8.12 -18.09
N SER A 263 -31.00 8.65 -17.39
CA SER A 263 -30.78 8.41 -15.96
C SER A 263 -30.89 9.71 -15.17
N VAL A 264 -31.68 9.70 -14.09
CA VAL A 264 -31.92 10.87 -13.24
C VAL A 264 -31.80 10.52 -11.76
N VAL A 265 -31.10 11.34 -10.98
CA VAL A 265 -30.97 11.24 -9.51
C VAL A 265 -31.51 12.52 -8.87
N LEU A 266 -32.74 12.49 -8.37
CA LEU A 266 -33.42 13.62 -7.73
C LEU A 266 -33.24 13.61 -6.20
N ALA A 267 -32.30 14.40 -5.70
CA ALA A 267 -32.09 14.65 -4.26
C ALA A 267 -32.51 16.07 -3.82
N TYR A 268 -33.31 16.76 -4.64
CA TYR A 268 -33.94 18.05 -4.33
C TYR A 268 -35.10 17.95 -3.31
N ARG A 269 -35.36 19.02 -2.52
CA ARG A 269 -36.25 19.02 -1.33
C ARG A 269 -37.74 19.30 -1.57
N ASP A 270 -38.13 20.11 -2.55
CA ASP A 270 -39.56 20.43 -2.80
C ASP A 270 -40.17 19.54 -3.89
N ALA A 271 -41.44 19.22 -3.72
CA ALA A 271 -42.18 18.27 -4.54
C ALA A 271 -42.86 18.87 -5.77
N GLY A 272 -43.16 20.18 -5.77
CA GLY A 272 -43.78 20.85 -6.93
C GLY A 272 -42.87 20.79 -8.17
N PRO A 273 -41.72 21.49 -8.16
CA PRO A 273 -40.78 21.53 -9.29
C PRO A 273 -40.26 20.14 -9.70
N ALA A 274 -40.15 19.20 -8.76
CA ALA A 274 -39.76 17.82 -9.05
C ALA A 274 -40.85 17.04 -9.79
N LEU A 275 -42.13 17.26 -9.47
CA LEU A 275 -43.26 16.68 -10.22
C LEU A 275 -43.38 17.29 -11.62
N ASP A 276 -43.23 18.61 -11.74
CA ASP A 276 -43.30 19.31 -13.04
C ASP A 276 -42.19 18.82 -13.99
N PHE A 277 -40.97 18.64 -13.47
CA PHE A 277 -39.84 18.08 -14.21
C PHE A 277 -40.09 16.63 -14.66
N LEU A 278 -40.63 15.79 -13.78
CA LEU A 278 -40.99 14.41 -14.14
C LEU A 278 -42.16 14.37 -15.12
N ALA A 279 -43.07 15.34 -15.11
CA ALA A 279 -44.15 15.45 -16.11
C ALA A 279 -43.63 15.90 -17.49
N ALA A 280 -42.62 16.76 -17.54
CA ALA A 280 -42.00 17.20 -18.80
C ALA A 280 -41.12 16.11 -19.46
N HIS A 281 -40.49 15.24 -18.67
CA HIS A 281 -39.42 14.35 -19.17
C HIS A 281 -39.56 12.86 -18.83
N GLY A 282 -40.51 12.48 -17.97
CA GLY A 282 -40.55 11.14 -17.37
C GLY A 282 -40.69 9.99 -18.36
N GLU A 283 -41.34 10.19 -19.50
CA GLU A 283 -41.43 9.19 -20.58
C GLU A 283 -40.07 8.75 -21.13
N LYS A 284 -39.03 9.60 -21.00
CA LYS A 284 -37.65 9.31 -21.44
C LYS A 284 -36.83 8.57 -20.39
N ILE A 285 -37.21 8.68 -19.12
CA ILE A 285 -36.42 8.21 -17.97
C ILE A 285 -36.53 6.69 -17.83
N VAL A 286 -35.37 6.03 -17.85
CA VAL A 286 -35.22 4.57 -17.75
C VAL A 286 -34.66 4.17 -16.38
N ASP A 287 -33.82 5.02 -15.79
CA ASP A 287 -33.29 4.87 -14.44
C ASP A 287 -33.58 6.14 -13.63
N LEU A 288 -34.28 5.99 -12.50
CA LEU A 288 -34.61 7.08 -11.59
C LEU A 288 -34.18 6.73 -10.17
N ALA A 289 -33.29 7.52 -9.60
CA ALA A 289 -33.11 7.59 -8.16
C ALA A 289 -33.83 8.82 -7.59
N CYS A 290 -34.46 8.70 -6.42
CA CYS A 290 -35.07 9.85 -5.76
C CYS A 290 -34.96 9.81 -4.22
N LEU A 291 -34.79 10.98 -3.60
CA LEU A 291 -34.85 11.12 -2.15
C LEU A 291 -36.29 11.04 -1.64
N CYS A 292 -36.47 10.28 -0.56
CA CYS A 292 -37.78 10.01 0.00
C CYS A 292 -38.29 11.17 0.86
N GLY A 293 -39.50 11.61 0.51
CA GLY A 293 -40.16 12.81 1.02
C GLY A 293 -40.72 13.67 -0.12
N ASN A 294 -39.95 13.77 -1.21
CA ASN A 294 -40.04 14.91 -2.13
C ASN A 294 -40.83 14.59 -3.42
N VAL A 295 -41.44 13.42 -3.55
CA VAL A 295 -42.38 13.10 -4.64
C VAL A 295 -43.49 12.18 -4.12
N ARG A 296 -44.75 12.45 -4.51
CA ARG A 296 -45.85 11.52 -4.27
C ARG A 296 -45.73 10.34 -5.24
N TYR A 297 -45.24 9.20 -4.75
CA TYR A 297 -44.87 8.02 -5.55
C TYR A 297 -45.94 7.48 -6.52
N ASN A 298 -47.23 7.71 -6.25
CA ASN A 298 -48.31 7.43 -7.19
C ASN A 298 -47.98 8.03 -8.57
N ASN A 299 -47.62 9.32 -8.58
CA ASN A 299 -47.33 10.10 -9.76
C ASN A 299 -46.05 9.64 -10.46
N VAL A 300 -45.04 9.14 -9.73
CA VAL A 300 -43.74 8.76 -10.33
C VAL A 300 -43.89 7.71 -11.43
N PHE A 301 -44.73 6.70 -11.22
CA PHE A 301 -44.97 5.66 -12.23
C PHE A 301 -45.94 6.08 -13.33
N GLU A 302 -46.81 7.05 -13.06
CA GLU A 302 -47.74 7.62 -14.05
C GLU A 302 -47.01 8.59 -14.99
N LEU A 303 -46.04 9.35 -14.48
CA LEU A 303 -45.20 10.29 -15.24
C LEU A 303 -43.98 9.61 -15.88
N CYS A 304 -43.46 8.52 -15.31
CA CYS A 304 -42.29 7.79 -15.82
C CYS A 304 -42.63 6.34 -16.25
N PRO A 305 -43.46 6.12 -17.29
CA PRO A 305 -43.93 4.78 -17.67
C PRO A 305 -42.81 3.82 -18.14
N ASN A 306 -41.69 4.36 -18.64
CA ASN A 306 -40.56 3.58 -19.19
C ASN A 306 -39.48 3.21 -18.16
N ILE A 307 -39.70 3.51 -16.87
CA ILE A 307 -38.76 3.22 -15.79
C ILE A 307 -38.47 1.71 -15.66
N ARG A 308 -37.18 1.36 -15.70
CA ARG A 308 -36.66 0.00 -15.46
C ARG A 308 -35.96 -0.13 -14.12
N VAL A 309 -35.27 0.92 -13.67
CA VAL A 309 -34.57 0.96 -12.39
C VAL A 309 -35.14 2.10 -11.56
N LEU A 310 -35.62 1.78 -10.36
CA LEU A 310 -36.05 2.76 -9.36
C LEU A 310 -35.19 2.59 -8.10
N THR A 311 -34.41 3.61 -7.75
CA THR A 311 -33.56 3.62 -6.56
C THR A 311 -34.09 4.64 -5.54
N LEU A 312 -34.71 4.15 -4.47
CA LEU A 312 -35.19 5.05 -3.41
C LEU A 312 -34.08 5.29 -2.39
N CYS A 313 -33.67 6.55 -2.24
CA CYS A 313 -32.65 7.00 -1.27
C CYS A 313 -33.33 7.74 -0.11
N PHE A 314 -32.77 7.70 1.09
CA PHE A 314 -33.44 8.19 2.30
C PHE A 314 -32.57 9.19 3.07
N ASN A 315 -33.16 10.31 3.50
CA ASN A 315 -32.49 11.35 4.28
C ASN A 315 -32.93 11.27 5.76
N LYS A 316 -32.02 11.51 6.71
CA LYS A 316 -32.30 11.52 8.16
C LYS A 316 -33.14 12.72 8.62
N ARG A 317 -33.00 13.88 7.97
CA ARG A 317 -33.25 15.19 8.59
C ARG A 317 -34.72 15.64 8.70
N ALA A 318 -35.70 14.86 8.26
CA ALA A 318 -37.06 15.39 8.05
C ALA A 318 -38.20 14.36 8.26
N ASP A 319 -39.29 14.82 8.89
CA ASP A 319 -40.44 14.03 9.36
C ASP A 319 -41.40 13.48 8.28
N TRP A 320 -40.96 13.42 7.02
CA TRP A 320 -41.73 12.83 5.93
C TRP A 320 -41.94 11.34 6.20
N GLY A 321 -43.10 11.01 6.77
CA GLY A 321 -43.46 9.65 7.13
C GLY A 321 -43.32 8.71 5.93
N ILE A 322 -42.58 7.60 6.13
CA ILE A 322 -42.26 6.62 5.08
C ILE A 322 -43.51 6.36 4.22
N PRO A 323 -43.42 6.47 2.87
CA PRO A 323 -44.58 6.47 2.00
C PRO A 323 -45.56 5.35 2.32
N LYS A 324 -46.84 5.71 2.50
CA LYS A 324 -47.89 4.73 2.78
C LYS A 324 -47.87 3.68 1.69
N ALA A 325 -47.69 2.41 2.04
CA ALA A 325 -47.57 1.33 1.05
C ALA A 325 -48.78 1.22 0.11
N SER A 326 -49.93 1.78 0.50
CA SER A 326 -51.08 2.02 -0.38
C SER A 326 -50.70 2.65 -1.73
N SER A 327 -49.77 3.62 -1.73
CA SER A 327 -49.25 4.32 -2.91
C SER A 327 -48.62 3.40 -3.96
N PHE A 328 -48.06 2.26 -3.53
CA PHE A 328 -47.47 1.26 -4.43
C PHE A 328 -48.45 0.13 -4.82
N THR A 329 -49.71 0.21 -4.40
CA THR A 329 -50.70 -0.88 -4.55
C THR A 329 -51.89 -0.54 -5.45
N SER A 330 -51.84 0.59 -6.16
CA SER A 330 -52.77 0.86 -7.26
C SER A 330 -52.56 -0.14 -8.39
N ARG A 331 -53.54 -1.02 -8.64
CA ARG A 331 -53.43 -2.18 -9.55
C ARG A 331 -53.09 -1.82 -11.02
N LYS A 332 -53.21 -0.56 -11.43
CA LYS A 332 -52.86 -0.08 -12.78
C LYS A 332 -51.39 0.36 -12.93
N VAL A 333 -50.68 0.61 -11.83
CA VAL A 333 -49.55 1.57 -11.79
C VAL A 333 -48.17 0.92 -11.62
N LEU A 334 -48.09 -0.37 -11.29
CA LEU A 334 -46.83 -1.11 -11.45
C LEU A 334 -46.58 -1.35 -12.94
N SER A 335 -45.70 -0.53 -13.54
CA SER A 335 -45.32 -0.65 -14.93
C SER A 335 -44.69 -2.01 -15.22
N LYS A 336 -45.00 -2.60 -16.38
CA LYS A 336 -44.41 -3.88 -16.83
C LYS A 336 -42.89 -3.77 -17.11
N THR A 337 -42.36 -2.56 -17.05
CA THR A 337 -40.97 -2.18 -17.35
C THR A 337 -40.04 -2.23 -16.14
N LEU A 338 -40.55 -2.19 -14.90
CA LEU A 338 -39.70 -2.07 -13.70
C LEU A 338 -38.95 -3.39 -13.37
N GLU A 339 -37.75 -3.52 -13.91
CA GLU A 339 -36.83 -4.65 -13.68
C GLU A 339 -36.21 -4.67 -12.29
N LYS A 340 -35.87 -3.50 -11.72
CA LYS A 340 -35.09 -3.38 -10.47
C LYS A 340 -35.62 -2.26 -9.58
N LEU A 341 -35.78 -2.58 -8.30
CA LEU A 341 -36.31 -1.67 -7.27
C LEU A 341 -35.34 -1.61 -6.07
N HIS A 342 -34.28 -0.83 -6.22
CA HIS A 342 -33.28 -0.64 -5.18
C HIS A 342 -33.81 0.22 -4.02
N LEU A 343 -33.21 0.01 -2.85
CA LEU A 343 -33.20 0.95 -1.75
C LEU A 343 -31.75 1.16 -1.40
N ASP A 344 -31.26 2.40 -1.41
CA ASP A 344 -30.05 2.65 -0.65
C ASP A 344 -30.44 2.98 0.80
N LYS A 345 -29.82 2.27 1.74
CA LYS A 345 -29.85 2.65 3.16
C LYS A 345 -28.85 3.77 3.45
N LYS A 346 -27.95 4.07 2.52
CA LYS A 346 -27.15 5.28 2.57
C LYS A 346 -27.99 6.46 2.11
N ASP A 347 -27.76 7.61 2.73
CA ASP A 347 -28.10 8.88 2.08
C ASP A 347 -27.14 9.15 0.91
N TRP A 348 -27.38 10.22 0.17
CA TRP A 348 -26.57 10.65 -0.97
C TRP A 348 -25.13 11.05 -0.59
N THR A 349 -24.80 11.15 0.70
CA THR A 349 -23.42 11.36 1.21
C THR A 349 -22.71 10.05 1.55
N GLY A 350 -23.39 8.91 1.41
CA GLY A 350 -22.87 7.59 1.71
C GLY A 350 -23.01 7.14 3.17
N ARG A 351 -23.56 7.98 4.07
CA ARG A 351 -23.78 7.64 5.49
C ARG A 351 -25.00 6.72 5.63
N VAL A 352 -24.90 5.67 6.44
CA VAL A 352 -26.02 4.74 6.68
C VAL A 352 -27.12 5.38 7.54
N VAL A 353 -28.36 5.24 7.09
CA VAL A 353 -29.58 5.86 7.64
C VAL A 353 -30.50 4.80 8.25
N THR A 354 -30.74 4.96 9.55
CA THR A 354 -31.48 4.04 10.42
C THR A 354 -32.84 4.64 10.80
N ILE A 355 -33.91 4.32 10.04
CA ILE A 355 -35.25 4.90 10.22
C ILE A 355 -36.20 3.96 10.97
N PRO A 356 -36.82 4.36 12.10
CA PRO A 356 -37.55 3.42 12.97
C PRO A 356 -38.89 2.83 12.47
N LYS A 357 -39.29 3.01 11.21
CA LYS A 357 -40.59 2.55 10.68
C LYS A 357 -40.50 1.70 9.40
N TRP A 358 -39.27 1.43 8.92
CA TRP A 358 -38.97 0.67 7.70
C TRP A 358 -39.84 -0.59 7.57
N ASP A 359 -39.72 -1.44 8.58
CA ASP A 359 -40.59 -2.52 9.05
C ASP A 359 -42.01 -2.60 8.48
N SER A 360 -42.80 -1.54 8.66
CA SER A 360 -44.21 -1.48 8.29
C SER A 360 -44.42 -1.15 6.82
N PHE A 361 -43.52 -0.36 6.23
CA PHE A 361 -43.49 -0.06 4.81
C PHE A 361 -42.99 -1.24 3.99
N PHE A 362 -41.94 -1.91 4.47
CA PHE A 362 -41.57 -3.25 4.05
C PHE A 362 -42.78 -4.14 4.19
N ALA A 363 -43.18 -4.57 5.39
CA ALA A 363 -44.25 -5.55 5.58
C ALA A 363 -45.51 -5.33 4.72
N ALA A 364 -45.91 -4.09 4.38
CA ALA A 364 -47.02 -3.83 3.48
C ALA A 364 -46.71 -3.87 1.97
N ILE A 365 -45.56 -3.37 1.47
CA ILE A 365 -45.11 -3.64 0.07
C ILE A 365 -44.73 -5.11 -0.08
N THR A 366 -44.04 -5.63 0.91
CA THR A 366 -43.58 -7.00 1.04
C THR A 366 -44.79 -7.94 1.02
N ALA A 367 -45.78 -7.83 1.91
CA ALA A 367 -46.95 -8.72 1.90
C ALA A 367 -47.91 -8.56 0.70
N LYS A 368 -47.84 -7.48 -0.10
CA LYS A 368 -48.67 -7.28 -1.30
C LYS A 368 -47.93 -7.46 -2.64
N CYS A 369 -46.60 -7.44 -2.64
CA CYS A 369 -45.77 -7.51 -3.85
C CYS A 369 -44.62 -8.54 -3.71
N PHE A 370 -43.76 -8.44 -2.67
CA PHE A 370 -42.57 -9.30 -2.54
C PHE A 370 -42.23 -9.67 -1.06
N PRO A 371 -42.81 -10.75 -0.48
CA PRO A 371 -42.93 -10.95 0.97
C PRO A 371 -41.70 -11.25 1.85
N SER A 372 -40.45 -11.26 1.35
CA SER A 372 -39.30 -11.73 2.18
C SER A 372 -37.90 -11.18 1.87
N LEU A 373 -37.67 -10.53 0.71
CA LEU A 373 -36.31 -10.36 0.18
C LEU A 373 -35.55 -9.10 0.65
N ARG A 374 -36.28 -8.01 0.91
CA ARG A 374 -35.70 -6.64 0.88
C ARG A 374 -34.99 -6.23 2.18
N GLU A 375 -35.52 -6.61 3.34
CA GLU A 375 -34.88 -6.35 4.64
C GLU A 375 -33.56 -7.15 4.78
N ILE A 376 -33.53 -8.38 4.25
CA ILE A 376 -32.37 -9.28 4.30
C ILE A 376 -31.17 -8.69 3.53
N GLN A 377 -31.38 -8.26 2.28
CA GLN A 377 -30.30 -7.79 1.40
C GLN A 377 -29.46 -6.66 1.99
N ILE A 378 -30.09 -5.72 2.70
CA ILE A 378 -29.42 -4.50 3.23
C ILE A 378 -29.02 -4.63 4.71
N LEU A 379 -29.36 -5.75 5.36
CA LEU A 379 -28.81 -6.11 6.66
C LEU A 379 -27.65 -7.10 6.53
N SER A 380 -27.66 -7.94 5.49
CA SER A 380 -26.64 -8.96 5.25
C SER A 380 -25.21 -8.39 5.22
N PRO A 381 -24.83 -7.34 4.46
CA PRO A 381 -23.45 -6.85 4.42
C PRO A 381 -22.88 -6.37 5.77
N ALA A 382 -23.74 -5.97 6.72
CA ALA A 382 -23.33 -5.45 8.02
C ALA A 382 -23.40 -6.50 9.16
N LEU A 383 -24.20 -7.56 8.99
CA LEU A 383 -24.38 -8.63 9.98
C LEU A 383 -23.70 -9.94 9.58
N ARG A 384 -23.51 -10.18 8.28
CA ARG A 384 -22.91 -11.41 7.75
C ARG A 384 -21.39 -11.32 7.83
N VAL A 385 -20.84 -12.04 8.79
CA VAL A 385 -19.44 -12.47 8.76
C VAL A 385 -19.23 -13.33 7.50
N SER A 386 -18.19 -13.03 6.72
CA SER A 386 -17.83 -13.82 5.54
C SER A 386 -17.26 -15.19 5.95
N ASP A 387 -17.38 -16.18 5.07
CA ASP A 387 -17.00 -17.56 5.37
C ASP A 387 -15.49 -17.68 5.69
N GLU A 388 -14.66 -16.90 5.01
CA GLU A 388 -13.21 -16.80 5.25
C GLU A 388 -12.95 -16.25 6.64
N LYS A 389 -13.51 -15.08 7.00
CA LYS A 389 -13.36 -14.48 8.34
C LYS A 389 -13.92 -15.37 9.45
N PHE A 390 -15.02 -16.09 9.21
CA PHE A 390 -15.58 -17.02 10.18
C PHE A 390 -14.67 -18.24 10.41
N SER A 391 -14.03 -18.73 9.36
CA SER A 391 -13.11 -19.89 9.41
C SER A 391 -11.67 -19.55 9.79
N ASP A 392 -11.28 -18.27 9.76
CA ASP A 392 -9.91 -17.79 9.98
C ASP A 392 -9.29 -18.31 11.28
N THR A 393 -8.24 -19.14 11.15
CA THR A 393 -7.49 -19.72 12.27
C THR A 393 -6.12 -19.05 12.48
N SER A 394 -5.94 -17.81 12.05
CA SER A 394 -4.72 -17.05 12.31
C SER A 394 -4.56 -16.70 13.80
N LEU A 395 -3.32 -16.43 14.22
CA LEU A 395 -2.95 -16.14 15.63
C LEU A 395 -3.55 -14.83 16.19
N VAL A 396 -4.24 -14.05 15.36
CA VAL A 396 -4.92 -12.81 15.73
C VAL A 396 -6.27 -12.83 15.03
N SER A 397 -7.32 -13.23 15.75
CA SER A 397 -8.68 -13.37 15.22
C SER A 397 -9.10 -12.14 14.41
N PRO A 398 -9.68 -12.26 13.20
CA PRO A 398 -9.99 -11.11 12.33
C PRO A 398 -11.08 -10.19 12.89
N PHE A 399 -11.65 -10.55 14.05
CA PHE A 399 -12.60 -9.74 14.81
C PHE A 399 -11.92 -8.88 15.90
N THR A 400 -10.60 -8.99 16.12
CA THR A 400 -9.86 -8.13 17.07
C THR A 400 -9.78 -6.69 16.59
N GLU A 401 -9.80 -6.45 15.28
CA GLU A 401 -9.92 -5.09 14.74
C GLU A 401 -11.27 -4.49 15.16
N TYR A 402 -11.25 -3.24 15.63
CA TYR A 402 -12.42 -2.59 16.19
C TYR A 402 -13.39 -2.16 15.09
N SER A 403 -14.48 -2.91 14.92
CA SER A 403 -15.69 -2.45 14.26
C SER A 403 -16.74 -2.02 15.28
N GLU A 404 -17.73 -1.25 14.84
CA GLU A 404 -18.93 -0.98 15.63
C GLU A 404 -19.68 -2.27 16.00
N SER A 405 -20.47 -2.24 17.08
CA SER A 405 -21.20 -3.43 17.57
C SER A 405 -22.39 -3.75 16.65
N PRO A 406 -22.46 -4.95 16.03
CA PRO A 406 -23.59 -5.32 15.17
C PRO A 406 -24.95 -5.36 15.90
N SER A 407 -24.96 -5.39 17.23
CA SER A 407 -26.18 -5.26 18.04
C SER A 407 -26.85 -3.89 17.91
N ALA A 408 -26.13 -2.84 17.52
CA ALA A 408 -26.69 -1.51 17.31
C ALA A 408 -27.78 -1.51 16.22
N TYR A 409 -27.64 -2.36 15.20
CA TYR A 409 -28.64 -2.51 14.15
C TYR A 409 -29.96 -3.13 14.63
N LEU A 410 -29.98 -3.84 15.78
CA LEU A 410 -31.23 -4.33 16.38
C LEU A 410 -32.05 -3.22 17.04
N LEU A 411 -31.39 -2.16 17.51
CA LEU A 411 -32.02 -1.07 18.28
C LEU A 411 -32.72 -0.03 17.39
N VAL A 412 -32.65 -0.19 16.06
CA VAL A 412 -33.22 0.75 15.08
C VAL A 412 -34.74 0.73 15.09
N CYS A 413 -35.36 -0.45 15.06
CA CYS A 413 -36.83 -0.63 15.12
C CYS A 413 -37.26 -2.09 15.27
N LYS A 414 -38.56 -2.34 15.44
CA LYS A 414 -39.13 -3.65 15.84
C LYS A 414 -39.05 -4.75 14.76
N SER A 415 -38.87 -4.44 13.48
CA SER A 415 -38.64 -5.42 12.39
C SER A 415 -37.25 -5.37 11.77
N TRP A 416 -36.47 -4.29 11.92
CA TRP A 416 -35.02 -4.46 11.96
C TRP A 416 -34.69 -5.46 13.08
N LEU A 417 -35.23 -5.31 14.29
CA LEU A 417 -35.16 -6.36 15.32
C LEU A 417 -35.67 -7.72 14.81
N ARG A 418 -36.89 -7.83 14.26
CA ARG A 418 -37.45 -9.11 13.73
C ARG A 418 -36.60 -9.80 12.66
N VAL A 419 -35.94 -9.06 11.75
CA VAL A 419 -35.22 -9.63 10.58
C VAL A 419 -33.71 -9.62 10.75
N ALA A 420 -33.14 -8.58 11.37
CA ALA A 420 -31.75 -8.55 11.79
C ALA A 420 -31.47 -9.56 12.91
N THR A 421 -32.44 -9.90 13.77
CA THR A 421 -32.19 -10.90 14.83
C THR A 421 -31.85 -12.27 14.26
N PRO A 422 -32.64 -12.89 13.37
CA PRO A 422 -32.23 -14.12 12.68
C PRO A 422 -30.88 -14.02 11.96
N LEU A 423 -30.53 -12.85 11.40
CA LEU A 423 -29.28 -12.65 10.66
C LEU A 423 -28.05 -12.43 11.58
N LEU A 424 -28.20 -11.69 12.67
CA LEU A 424 -27.17 -11.49 13.70
C LEU A 424 -26.90 -12.79 14.44
N TYR A 425 -27.96 -13.52 14.80
CA TYR A 425 -27.83 -14.81 15.46
C TYR A 425 -27.38 -15.90 14.47
N HIS A 426 -27.50 -15.71 13.15
CA HIS A 426 -27.01 -16.67 12.15
C HIS A 426 -25.52 -17.01 12.33
N VAL A 427 -24.69 -15.99 12.65
CA VAL A 427 -23.26 -16.15 12.92
C VAL A 427 -22.90 -15.51 14.27
N VAL A 428 -22.92 -16.31 15.33
CA VAL A 428 -22.49 -15.88 16.66
C VAL A 428 -20.98 -16.07 16.82
N VAL A 429 -20.28 -15.03 17.27
CA VAL A 429 -18.85 -15.06 17.62
C VAL A 429 -18.68 -14.61 19.08
N ILE A 430 -18.31 -15.54 19.97
CA ILE A 430 -18.21 -15.31 21.42
C ILE A 430 -16.75 -15.16 21.83
N ARG A 431 -16.40 -13.99 22.38
CA ARG A 431 -15.03 -13.57 22.70
C ARG A 431 -14.87 -12.95 24.10
N SER A 432 -15.92 -12.99 24.93
CA SER A 432 -15.83 -12.63 26.35
C SER A 432 -16.90 -13.30 27.21
N LYS A 433 -16.63 -13.40 28.53
CA LYS A 433 -17.58 -13.91 29.52
C LYS A 433 -18.86 -13.08 29.59
N ALA A 434 -18.77 -11.76 29.36
CA ALA A 434 -19.92 -10.88 29.28
C ALA A 434 -20.81 -11.19 28.08
N GLN A 435 -20.22 -11.39 26.89
CA GLN A 435 -20.96 -11.79 25.68
C GLN A 435 -21.65 -13.14 25.88
N ALA A 436 -20.96 -14.14 26.43
CA ALA A 436 -21.53 -15.46 26.69
C ALA A 436 -22.70 -15.40 27.70
N LYS A 437 -22.55 -14.66 28.81
CA LYS A 437 -23.62 -14.49 29.82
C LYS A 437 -24.84 -13.78 29.22
N ALA A 438 -24.63 -12.68 28.49
CA ALA A 438 -25.71 -11.93 27.84
C ALA A 438 -26.46 -12.78 26.80
N LEU A 439 -25.72 -13.54 25.96
CA LEU A 439 -26.33 -14.45 24.99
C LEU A 439 -27.10 -15.58 25.67
N ALA A 440 -26.53 -16.24 26.68
CA ALA A 440 -27.23 -17.30 27.41
C ALA A 440 -28.52 -16.80 28.08
N GLN A 441 -28.51 -15.59 28.63
CA GLN A 441 -29.70 -14.95 29.21
C GLN A 441 -30.76 -14.62 28.13
N ALA A 442 -30.33 -14.12 26.96
CA ALA A 442 -31.23 -13.89 25.82
C ALA A 442 -31.86 -15.19 25.31
N LEU A 443 -31.05 -16.24 25.10
CA LEU A 443 -31.51 -17.55 24.63
C LEU A 443 -32.37 -18.31 25.65
N PHE A 444 -32.18 -18.08 26.95
CA PHE A 444 -33.05 -18.60 27.99
C PHE A 444 -34.41 -17.88 28.00
N SER A 445 -34.40 -16.55 27.84
CA SER A 445 -35.60 -15.70 27.82
C SER A 445 -36.41 -15.86 26.53
N ASN A 446 -35.75 -16.22 25.42
CA ASN A 446 -36.39 -16.49 24.13
C ASN A 446 -35.60 -17.57 23.38
N ARG A 447 -36.15 -18.79 23.31
CA ARG A 447 -35.50 -19.96 22.70
C ARG A 447 -35.45 -19.91 21.16
N ASP A 448 -36.32 -19.15 20.51
CA ASP A 448 -36.40 -19.10 19.04
C ASP A 448 -35.20 -18.37 18.41
N LEU A 449 -34.59 -17.48 19.19
CA LEU A 449 -33.28 -16.91 18.91
C LEU A 449 -32.21 -18.01 18.68
N GLY A 450 -32.26 -19.06 19.50
CA GLY A 450 -31.32 -20.17 19.46
C GLY A 450 -31.51 -21.05 18.23
N GLN A 451 -32.76 -21.23 17.78
CA GLN A 451 -33.09 -21.90 16.52
C GLN A 451 -32.50 -21.20 15.28
N SER A 452 -32.25 -19.89 15.37
CA SER A 452 -31.65 -19.09 14.30
C SER A 452 -30.14 -19.29 14.18
N ILE A 453 -29.46 -19.73 15.25
CA ILE A 453 -28.01 -19.92 15.25
C ILE A 453 -27.64 -21.11 14.36
N LYS A 454 -27.01 -20.81 13.21
CA LYS A 454 -26.51 -21.83 12.26
C LYS A 454 -24.98 -21.96 12.29
N ARG A 455 -24.28 -20.88 12.65
CA ARG A 455 -22.82 -20.82 12.78
C ARG A 455 -22.45 -20.25 14.14
N LEU A 456 -21.61 -20.97 14.88
CA LEU A 456 -21.16 -20.60 16.22
C LEU A 456 -19.64 -20.67 16.29
N ARG A 457 -18.99 -19.55 16.59
CA ARG A 457 -17.55 -19.45 16.87
C ARG A 457 -17.33 -19.08 18.34
N VAL A 458 -16.52 -19.86 19.03
CA VAL A 458 -16.26 -19.73 20.47
C VAL A 458 -14.76 -19.60 20.69
N GLU A 459 -14.29 -18.43 21.09
CA GLU A 459 -12.87 -18.11 21.29
C GLU A 459 -12.52 -18.12 22.79
N GLY A 460 -12.68 -19.27 23.46
CA GLY A 460 -12.38 -19.42 24.90
C GLY A 460 -13.42 -20.23 25.69
N GLY A 461 -13.19 -20.44 26.99
CA GLY A 461 -14.08 -21.24 27.86
C GLY A 461 -14.99 -20.40 28.77
N TYR A 462 -16.24 -20.20 28.36
CA TYR A 462 -17.14 -19.22 29.01
C TYR A 462 -18.08 -19.76 30.11
N GLY A 463 -17.85 -20.97 30.61
CA GLY A 463 -18.55 -21.55 31.76
C GLY A 463 -19.98 -22.01 31.45
N ALA A 464 -20.79 -22.10 32.51
CA ALA A 464 -22.19 -22.55 32.44
C ALA A 464 -23.05 -21.88 31.34
N PRO A 465 -22.90 -20.57 31.01
CA PRO A 465 -23.57 -19.97 29.85
C PRO A 465 -23.46 -20.76 28.53
N MET A 466 -22.31 -21.41 28.26
CA MET A 466 -22.15 -22.20 27.04
C MET A 466 -23.06 -23.43 26.96
N ARG A 467 -23.47 -24.00 28.11
CA ARG A 467 -24.42 -25.11 28.17
C ARG A 467 -25.78 -24.65 27.69
N THR A 468 -26.27 -23.53 28.24
CA THR A 468 -27.52 -22.90 27.82
C THR A 468 -27.50 -22.53 26.34
N ILE A 469 -26.39 -21.98 25.84
CA ILE A 469 -26.25 -21.63 24.43
C ILE A 469 -26.36 -22.87 23.53
N LEU A 470 -25.56 -23.91 23.77
CA LEU A 470 -25.60 -25.13 22.95
C LEU A 470 -26.94 -25.86 23.05
N GLN A 471 -27.53 -25.97 24.25
CA GLN A 471 -28.84 -26.62 24.45
C GLN A 471 -30.00 -25.84 23.81
N SER A 472 -29.89 -24.51 23.68
CA SER A 472 -30.88 -23.68 22.96
C SER A 472 -30.65 -23.61 21.45
N SER A 473 -29.53 -24.13 20.93
CA SER A 473 -29.14 -23.98 19.51
C SER A 473 -28.98 -25.30 18.76
N PRO A 474 -30.08 -26.07 18.57
CA PRO A 474 -30.06 -27.37 17.91
C PRO A 474 -29.75 -27.31 16.40
N HIS A 475 -29.64 -26.11 15.81
CA HIS A 475 -29.43 -25.91 14.37
C HIS A 475 -28.00 -25.46 13.99
N VAL A 476 -27.04 -25.51 14.91
CA VAL A 476 -25.63 -25.23 14.61
C VAL A 476 -25.10 -26.27 13.62
N SER A 477 -24.82 -25.83 12.40
CA SER A 477 -24.26 -26.64 11.32
C SER A 477 -22.75 -26.41 11.12
N HIS A 478 -22.24 -25.26 11.59
CA HIS A 478 -20.81 -24.93 11.57
C HIS A 478 -20.40 -24.49 12.99
N LEU A 479 -19.54 -25.28 13.63
CA LEU A 479 -19.01 -24.99 14.96
C LEU A 479 -17.50 -24.77 14.85
N VAL A 480 -17.03 -23.59 15.25
CA VAL A 480 -15.61 -23.24 15.37
C VAL A 480 -15.30 -23.05 16.84
N VAL A 481 -14.49 -23.92 17.43
CA VAL A 481 -14.02 -23.80 18.81
C VAL A 481 -12.52 -23.52 18.76
N SER A 482 -12.09 -22.34 19.23
CA SER A 482 -10.66 -22.19 19.54
C SER A 482 -10.34 -23.03 20.77
N LEU A 483 -9.24 -23.78 20.69
CA LEU A 483 -8.69 -24.54 21.80
C LEU A 483 -7.68 -23.73 22.64
N ASP A 484 -7.55 -22.43 22.36
CA ASP A 484 -6.80 -21.45 23.17
C ASP A 484 -7.58 -21.10 24.46
N VAL A 485 -7.90 -22.13 25.23
CA VAL A 485 -8.62 -22.04 26.51
C VAL A 485 -7.62 -21.76 27.62
N PHE A 486 -7.81 -20.66 28.36
CA PHE A 486 -6.91 -20.25 29.42
C PHE A 486 -7.25 -20.93 30.77
N SER A 487 -6.30 -20.93 31.72
CA SER A 487 -6.55 -21.42 33.09
C SER A 487 -7.62 -20.61 33.85
N SER A 488 -7.89 -19.37 33.43
CA SER A 488 -8.98 -18.53 33.94
C SER A 488 -10.36 -18.90 33.40
N ASP A 489 -10.43 -19.81 32.44
CA ASP A 489 -11.65 -20.15 31.72
C ASP A 489 -12.31 -21.39 32.32
N ASN A 490 -13.56 -21.64 31.95
CA ASN A 490 -14.31 -22.80 32.41
C ASN A 490 -14.96 -23.48 31.20
N THR A 491 -14.49 -24.68 30.84
CA THR A 491 -15.05 -25.44 29.72
C THR A 491 -16.24 -26.32 30.10
N ALA A 492 -16.60 -26.43 31.39
CA ALA A 492 -17.62 -27.39 31.85
C ALA A 492 -18.97 -27.19 31.13
N GLY A 493 -19.42 -25.95 30.95
CA GLY A 493 -20.66 -25.68 30.20
C GLY A 493 -20.56 -25.98 28.70
N LEU A 494 -19.38 -25.87 28.10
CA LEU A 494 -19.14 -26.25 26.71
C LEU A 494 -19.14 -27.78 26.57
N CYS A 495 -18.53 -28.50 27.51
CA CYS A 495 -18.53 -29.96 27.57
C CYS A 495 -19.92 -30.55 27.87
N ASP A 496 -20.70 -29.93 28.76
CA ASP A 496 -22.09 -30.31 29.09
C ASP A 496 -23.09 -30.05 27.96
N GLY A 497 -22.83 -29.02 27.14
CA GLY A 497 -23.66 -28.64 26.01
C GLY A 497 -23.40 -29.45 24.74
N LEU A 498 -22.19 -30.01 24.62
CA LEU A 498 -21.88 -31.06 23.66
C LEU A 498 -22.40 -32.42 24.17
N PRO A 499 -22.65 -33.42 23.30
CA PRO A 499 -22.99 -34.77 23.76
C PRO A 499 -21.89 -35.33 24.69
N LYS A 500 -22.29 -35.65 25.93
CA LYS A 500 -21.43 -35.71 27.13
C LYS A 500 -20.15 -36.55 27.01
N PRO A 501 -19.09 -36.07 27.68
CA PRO A 501 -18.55 -36.82 28.83
C PRO A 501 -18.37 -35.96 30.10
N ALA A 502 -18.10 -36.62 31.23
CA ALA A 502 -17.84 -36.01 32.54
C ALA A 502 -16.42 -36.30 33.07
N GLY A 503 -16.02 -35.62 34.16
CA GLY A 503 -14.67 -35.61 34.74
C GLY A 503 -14.00 -34.24 34.55
N ASN A 504 -13.03 -33.84 35.39
CA ASN A 504 -12.35 -32.53 35.25
C ASN A 504 -10.89 -32.66 34.79
N LYS A 505 -10.60 -32.04 33.66
CA LYS A 505 -9.34 -32.10 32.88
C LYS A 505 -9.31 -30.96 31.84
N MET A 506 -9.99 -29.83 32.11
CA MET A 506 -10.57 -28.82 31.18
C MET A 506 -10.16 -28.79 29.69
N ALA A 507 -8.88 -28.65 29.34
CA ALA A 507 -8.45 -28.63 27.94
C ALA A 507 -8.39 -30.04 27.32
N LEU A 508 -7.92 -31.04 28.08
CA LEU A 508 -8.03 -32.45 27.72
C LEU A 508 -9.50 -32.89 27.70
N ASN A 509 -10.35 -32.39 28.60
CA ASN A 509 -11.80 -32.61 28.54
C ASN A 509 -12.44 -32.12 27.25
N LEU A 510 -12.03 -30.94 26.77
CA LEU A 510 -12.56 -30.39 25.53
C LEU A 510 -12.13 -31.25 24.35
N VAL A 511 -10.88 -31.74 24.34
CA VAL A 511 -10.40 -32.73 23.37
C VAL A 511 -11.15 -34.06 23.50
N ASP A 512 -11.30 -34.63 24.70
CA ASP A 512 -11.96 -35.92 24.95
C ASP A 512 -13.48 -35.87 24.69
N GLY A 513 -14.09 -34.70 24.89
CA GLY A 513 -15.49 -34.42 24.56
C GLY A 513 -15.69 -34.25 23.05
N LEU A 514 -14.79 -33.53 22.37
CA LEU A 514 -14.77 -33.46 20.91
C LEU A 514 -14.53 -34.86 20.31
N VAL A 515 -13.56 -35.63 20.81
CA VAL A 515 -13.30 -37.03 20.44
C VAL A 515 -14.57 -37.87 20.46
N LYS A 516 -15.35 -37.81 21.55
CA LYS A 516 -16.59 -38.59 21.67
C LYS A 516 -17.72 -38.04 20.81
N ALA A 517 -17.83 -36.71 20.67
CA ALA A 517 -18.81 -36.10 19.77
C ALA A 517 -18.55 -36.43 18.29
N ILE A 518 -17.28 -36.42 17.87
CA ILE A 518 -16.83 -36.71 16.50
C ILE A 518 -17.23 -38.11 16.03
N VAL A 519 -17.26 -39.11 16.91
CA VAL A 519 -17.76 -40.46 16.59
C VAL A 519 -19.23 -40.44 16.13
N GLY A 520 -20.03 -39.48 16.61
CA GLY A 520 -21.41 -39.25 16.17
C GLY A 520 -21.56 -38.31 14.96
N TRP A 521 -20.49 -37.72 14.43
CA TRP A 521 -20.57 -36.69 13.38
C TRP A 521 -20.69 -37.30 11.96
N ASP A 522 -21.90 -37.74 11.62
CA ASP A 522 -22.23 -38.31 10.30
C ASP A 522 -22.08 -37.34 9.10
N ARG A 523 -21.75 -36.06 9.34
CA ARG A 523 -21.73 -34.98 8.33
C ARG A 523 -20.41 -34.21 8.24
N LEU A 524 -19.37 -34.58 8.99
CA LEU A 524 -18.07 -33.91 8.92
C LEU A 524 -17.42 -34.15 7.53
N ARG A 525 -17.43 -33.13 6.66
CA ARG A 525 -16.87 -33.19 5.30
C ARG A 525 -15.56 -32.42 5.12
N VAL A 526 -15.41 -31.30 5.84
CA VAL A 526 -14.28 -30.37 5.74
C VAL A 526 -13.69 -30.16 7.14
N LEU A 527 -12.36 -30.13 7.25
CA LEU A 527 -11.64 -30.11 8.52
C LEU A 527 -10.40 -29.21 8.42
N HIS A 528 -10.30 -28.17 9.26
CA HIS A 528 -9.18 -27.22 9.24
C HIS A 528 -8.16 -27.59 10.34
N LEU A 529 -6.93 -27.99 9.98
CA LEU A 529 -5.94 -28.58 10.90
C LEU A 529 -4.62 -27.78 10.99
N PRO A 530 -4.62 -26.50 11.44
CA PRO A 530 -3.38 -25.74 11.55
C PRO A 530 -2.42 -26.30 12.60
N HIS A 531 -2.95 -26.78 13.75
CA HIS A 531 -2.13 -27.13 14.92
C HIS A 531 -2.52 -28.46 15.60
N LEU A 532 -3.62 -29.10 15.18
CA LEU A 532 -4.24 -30.22 15.89
C LEU A 532 -3.49 -31.56 15.81
N LEU A 533 -2.55 -31.73 14.88
CA LEU A 533 -1.82 -32.99 14.68
C LEU A 533 -0.92 -33.43 15.85
N ARG A 534 -0.85 -32.62 16.92
CA ARG A 534 -0.15 -32.92 18.19
C ARG A 534 -0.99 -33.73 19.20
N ARG A 535 -2.26 -34.04 18.90
CA ARG A 535 -3.15 -34.84 19.78
C ARG A 535 -3.61 -36.11 19.04
N PRO A 536 -2.99 -37.29 19.28
CA PRO A 536 -3.32 -38.51 18.53
C PRO A 536 -4.79 -38.91 18.71
N THR A 537 -5.31 -38.93 19.94
CA THR A 537 -6.71 -39.32 20.21
C THR A 537 -7.77 -38.58 19.39
N LEU A 538 -7.54 -37.30 19.09
CA LEU A 538 -8.43 -36.53 18.22
C LEU A 538 -8.31 -36.92 16.75
N ILE A 539 -7.08 -37.22 16.28
CA ILE A 539 -6.85 -37.78 14.94
C ILE A 539 -7.56 -39.14 14.84
N ASP A 540 -7.38 -40.02 15.82
CA ASP A 540 -7.93 -41.37 15.82
C ASP A 540 -9.47 -41.35 15.76
N ALA A 541 -10.12 -40.43 16.48
CA ALA A 541 -11.55 -40.16 16.36
C ALA A 541 -11.94 -39.64 14.96
N LEU A 542 -11.12 -38.76 14.37
CA LEU A 542 -11.30 -38.21 13.02
C LEU A 542 -10.95 -39.17 11.87
N LEU A 543 -10.42 -40.37 12.17
CA LEU A 543 -10.23 -41.46 11.19
C LEU A 543 -11.44 -42.40 11.07
N ASN A 544 -12.34 -42.42 12.05
CA ASN A 544 -13.57 -43.19 12.05
C ASN A 544 -14.69 -42.67 11.09
N PRO A 545 -14.89 -41.35 10.84
CA PRO A 545 -15.92 -40.88 9.92
C PRO A 545 -15.58 -41.14 8.45
N LYS A 546 -16.24 -42.16 7.86
CA LYS A 546 -16.18 -42.57 6.44
C LYS A 546 -16.63 -41.51 5.40
N LYS A 547 -16.58 -40.22 5.73
CA LYS A 547 -17.16 -39.09 4.95
C LYS A 547 -16.32 -37.80 5.00
N LEU A 548 -15.13 -37.82 5.59
CA LEU A 548 -14.19 -36.70 5.52
C LEU A 548 -13.60 -36.61 4.11
N HIS A 549 -13.78 -35.47 3.44
CA HIS A 549 -13.42 -35.27 2.03
C HIS A 549 -12.34 -34.21 1.82
N THR A 550 -12.31 -33.16 2.67
CA THR A 550 -11.38 -32.04 2.51
C THR A 550 -10.68 -31.75 3.83
N ILE A 551 -9.35 -31.66 3.80
CA ILE A 551 -8.57 -31.19 4.95
C ILE A 551 -7.83 -29.91 4.54
N VAL A 552 -8.01 -28.83 5.30
CA VAL A 552 -7.33 -27.56 5.07
C VAL A 552 -6.10 -27.48 5.98
N VAL A 553 -4.95 -27.17 5.39
CA VAL A 553 -3.63 -27.09 6.04
C VAL A 553 -2.99 -25.71 5.79
N PRO A 554 -2.18 -25.20 6.72
CA PRO A 554 -1.64 -23.86 6.59
C PRO A 554 -0.57 -23.81 5.48
N ASP A 555 0.30 -24.82 5.47
CA ASP A 555 1.40 -25.01 4.53
C ASP A 555 1.52 -26.46 4.04
N VAL A 556 2.43 -26.69 3.10
CA VAL A 556 2.56 -27.96 2.38
C VAL A 556 3.37 -29.04 3.12
N PHE A 557 4.20 -28.67 4.11
CA PHE A 557 4.86 -29.65 4.98
C PHE A 557 3.85 -30.36 5.88
N TRP A 558 2.71 -29.73 6.16
CA TRP A 558 1.58 -30.41 6.81
C TRP A 558 0.78 -31.29 5.87
N ALA A 559 0.67 -30.97 4.57
CA ALA A 559 -0.10 -31.77 3.61
C ALA A 559 0.32 -33.26 3.62
N GLY A 560 1.64 -33.54 3.58
CA GLY A 560 2.14 -34.91 3.66
C GLY A 560 1.99 -35.59 5.03
N LYS A 561 2.01 -34.81 6.12
CA LYS A 561 1.77 -35.31 7.50
C LYS A 561 0.29 -35.58 7.76
N VAL A 562 -0.59 -34.83 7.11
CA VAL A 562 -2.04 -35.07 7.06
C VAL A 562 -2.32 -36.33 6.25
N TYR A 563 -1.87 -36.40 4.99
CA TYR A 563 -2.17 -37.54 4.11
C TYR A 563 -1.76 -38.88 4.73
N SER A 564 -0.52 -39.01 5.22
CA SER A 564 -0.02 -40.26 5.81
C SER A 564 -0.85 -40.77 6.99
N LYS A 565 -1.53 -39.87 7.72
CA LYS A 565 -2.48 -40.21 8.79
C LYS A 565 -3.89 -40.48 8.26
N PHE A 566 -4.40 -39.61 7.39
CA PHE A 566 -5.78 -39.63 6.90
C PHE A 566 -6.01 -40.45 5.60
N LYS A 567 -5.02 -41.23 5.14
CA LYS A 567 -5.09 -42.08 3.93
C LYS A 567 -6.22 -43.12 3.91
N THR A 568 -6.83 -43.42 5.06
CA THR A 568 -7.99 -44.31 5.18
C THR A 568 -9.34 -43.60 5.02
N CYS A 569 -9.35 -42.26 5.01
CA CYS A 569 -10.54 -41.45 4.75
C CYS A 569 -10.70 -41.21 3.22
N PRO A 570 -11.93 -41.01 2.72
CA PRO A 570 -12.21 -40.75 1.31
C PRO A 570 -11.88 -39.29 0.91
N LEU A 571 -10.62 -38.89 1.11
CA LEU A 571 -10.14 -37.55 0.78
C LEU A 571 -10.24 -37.29 -0.72
N ARG A 572 -10.74 -36.11 -1.05
CA ARG A 572 -10.80 -35.53 -2.41
C ARG A 572 -9.90 -34.31 -2.55
N ALA A 573 -9.52 -33.68 -1.43
CA ALA A 573 -8.68 -32.48 -1.42
C ALA A 573 -7.90 -32.32 -0.11
N ILE A 574 -6.65 -31.89 -0.21
CA ILE A 574 -5.85 -31.31 0.86
C ILE A 574 -5.56 -29.86 0.45
N GLN A 575 -6.29 -28.91 1.05
CA GLN A 575 -6.28 -27.51 0.66
C GLN A 575 -5.21 -26.72 1.41
N ILE A 576 -4.32 -26.04 0.69
CA ILE A 576 -3.19 -25.28 1.27
C ILE A 576 -3.52 -23.79 1.21
N THR A 577 -3.50 -23.11 2.37
CA THR A 577 -3.82 -21.67 2.44
C THR A 577 -2.68 -20.73 2.05
N SER A 578 -1.42 -21.18 2.17
CA SER A 578 -0.23 -20.36 1.85
C SER A 578 0.19 -20.48 0.38
N THR A 579 0.50 -19.36 -0.27
CA THR A 579 1.15 -19.34 -1.59
C THR A 579 2.64 -19.67 -1.49
N TYR A 580 3.10 -20.67 -2.23
CA TYR A 580 4.53 -21.01 -2.40
C TYR A 580 4.99 -20.77 -3.86
N PRO A 581 6.31 -20.60 -4.10
CA PRO A 581 6.88 -20.67 -5.44
C PRO A 581 6.74 -22.09 -6.04
N GLY A 582 6.77 -22.18 -7.36
CA GLY A 582 6.43 -23.40 -8.11
C GLY A 582 7.40 -24.57 -7.89
N ASP A 583 8.68 -24.29 -7.67
CA ASP A 583 9.72 -25.29 -7.43
C ASP A 583 9.43 -26.18 -6.21
N ILE A 584 8.79 -25.63 -5.18
CA ILE A 584 8.34 -26.41 -4.02
C ILE A 584 7.18 -27.34 -4.40
N VAL A 585 6.27 -26.89 -5.28
CA VAL A 585 5.14 -27.69 -5.80
C VAL A 585 5.66 -28.84 -6.67
N ASP A 586 6.57 -28.54 -7.59
CA ASP A 586 7.17 -29.50 -8.52
C ASP A 586 7.96 -30.60 -7.77
N ARG A 587 8.66 -30.23 -6.68
CA ARG A 587 9.31 -31.21 -5.80
C ARG A 587 8.33 -32.17 -5.13
N LEU A 588 7.14 -31.71 -4.73
CA LEU A 588 6.13 -32.60 -4.14
C LEU A 588 5.49 -33.52 -5.19
N ALA A 589 5.28 -33.01 -6.41
CA ALA A 589 4.84 -33.82 -7.53
C ALA A 589 5.85 -34.93 -7.86
N THR A 590 7.14 -34.61 -7.76
CA THR A 590 8.26 -35.54 -8.03
C THR A 590 8.50 -36.53 -6.88
N GLU A 591 8.52 -36.06 -5.63
CA GLU A 591 8.87 -36.88 -4.46
C GLU A 591 7.70 -37.76 -3.99
N ARG A 592 6.43 -37.37 -4.24
CA ARG A 592 5.21 -38.08 -3.76
C ARG A 592 4.02 -37.91 -4.74
N PRO A 593 4.04 -38.54 -5.92
CA PRO A 593 3.04 -38.33 -6.96
C PRO A 593 1.59 -38.63 -6.50
N GLU A 594 1.37 -39.57 -5.58
CA GLU A 594 0.03 -39.85 -5.04
C GLU A 594 -0.57 -38.67 -4.26
N HIS A 595 0.27 -37.87 -3.58
CA HIS A 595 -0.19 -36.64 -2.90
C HIS A 595 -0.66 -35.58 -3.91
N HIS A 596 0.01 -35.47 -5.07
CA HIS A 596 -0.20 -34.37 -6.01
C HIS A 596 -1.64 -34.31 -6.55
N SER A 597 -2.28 -35.49 -6.73
CA SER A 597 -3.69 -35.59 -7.14
C SER A 597 -4.70 -35.00 -6.14
N LEU A 598 -4.33 -34.90 -4.86
CA LEU A 598 -5.19 -34.39 -3.78
C LEU A 598 -4.82 -32.98 -3.34
N VAL A 599 -3.58 -32.55 -3.54
CA VAL A 599 -3.13 -31.22 -3.10
C VAL A 599 -3.77 -30.13 -3.96
N GLN A 600 -4.55 -29.26 -3.30
CA GLN A 600 -5.17 -28.10 -3.91
C GLN A 600 -4.62 -26.84 -3.27
N PHE A 601 -3.84 -26.05 -4.00
CA PHE A 601 -3.51 -24.71 -3.53
C PHE A 601 -4.79 -23.87 -3.54
N MET A 602 -5.16 -23.28 -2.41
CA MET A 602 -6.25 -22.33 -2.40
C MET A 602 -5.82 -21.13 -3.24
N ASN A 603 -6.51 -20.94 -4.36
CA ASN A 603 -6.46 -19.69 -5.10
C ASN A 603 -7.04 -18.60 -4.20
N LEU A 604 -6.18 -18.01 -3.36
CA LEU A 604 -6.40 -16.68 -2.81
C LEU A 604 -6.52 -15.75 -4.01
N VAL A 605 -7.77 -15.49 -4.40
CA VAL A 605 -8.10 -14.63 -5.52
C VAL A 605 -7.50 -13.26 -5.23
N LYS A 606 -6.36 -12.96 -5.88
CA LYS A 606 -5.94 -11.58 -6.09
C LYS A 606 -7.18 -10.88 -6.65
N PRO A 607 -7.74 -9.84 -5.98
CA PRO A 607 -9.03 -9.29 -6.35
C PRO A 607 -9.00 -8.96 -7.83
N SER A 608 -9.83 -9.67 -8.60
CA SER A 608 -9.81 -9.61 -10.06
C SER A 608 -9.98 -8.16 -10.48
N ARG A 609 -9.15 -7.70 -11.42
CA ARG A 609 -9.43 -6.43 -12.10
C ARG A 609 -10.86 -6.50 -12.65
N PRO A 610 -11.64 -5.40 -12.57
CA PRO A 610 -12.79 -5.25 -13.45
C PRO A 610 -12.30 -5.49 -14.89
N SER A 611 -12.79 -6.56 -15.50
CA SER A 611 -12.25 -7.09 -16.74
C SER A 611 -12.69 -6.24 -17.93
N ASP A 612 -11.73 -5.63 -18.61
CA ASP A 612 -11.68 -5.48 -20.07
C ASP A 612 -13.03 -5.25 -20.78
N VAL A 613 -13.76 -4.22 -20.35
CA VAL A 613 -14.92 -3.69 -21.10
C VAL A 613 -14.39 -2.86 -22.27
N GLU A 614 -14.45 -3.46 -23.46
CA GLU A 614 -14.58 -2.78 -24.76
C GLU A 614 -13.61 -1.62 -25.03
N LEU A 615 -12.30 -1.88 -24.89
CA LEU A 615 -11.24 -1.04 -25.48
C LEU A 615 -11.15 -1.15 -27.03
N SER A 616 -12.12 -1.80 -27.68
CA SER A 616 -12.21 -1.98 -29.13
C SER A 616 -12.43 -0.64 -29.86
N ASP A 617 -13.52 0.05 -29.52
CA ASP A 617 -14.13 1.01 -30.43
C ASP A 617 -13.43 2.38 -30.45
N ALA A 618 -12.58 2.64 -29.44
CA ALA A 618 -11.75 3.83 -29.34
C ALA A 618 -10.56 3.88 -30.32
N PHE A 619 -10.36 2.84 -31.15
CA PHE A 619 -9.33 2.81 -32.19
C PHE A 619 -9.84 3.18 -33.59
N SER A 620 -11.16 3.32 -33.78
CA SER A 620 -11.81 3.50 -35.08
C SER A 620 -11.46 4.82 -35.79
N ASP A 621 -11.43 5.93 -35.03
CA ASP A 621 -11.32 7.30 -35.58
C ASP A 621 -9.88 7.80 -35.77
N ILE A 622 -8.86 6.94 -35.64
CA ILE A 622 -7.47 7.32 -35.91
C ILE A 622 -7.15 7.02 -37.38
N SER A 623 -7.49 7.95 -38.26
CA SER A 623 -7.03 7.93 -39.66
C SER A 623 -5.52 7.67 -39.71
N PRO A 624 -5.05 6.67 -40.48
CA PRO A 624 -3.63 6.41 -40.63
C PRO A 624 -2.93 7.65 -41.20
N SER A 625 -1.65 7.84 -40.87
CA SER A 625 -0.85 8.96 -41.36
C SER A 625 -0.98 9.08 -42.88
N LEU A 626 -1.47 10.23 -43.36
CA LEU A 626 -1.67 10.51 -44.80
C LEU A 626 -0.40 10.36 -45.64
N ASN A 627 0.77 10.31 -44.98
CA ASN A 627 1.95 9.68 -45.55
C ASN A 627 2.39 8.51 -44.63
N PRO A 628 2.26 7.22 -45.06
CA PRO A 628 2.70 6.06 -44.27
C PRO A 628 4.23 5.94 -44.19
N HIS A 629 4.97 6.73 -44.98
CA HIS A 629 6.44 6.76 -45.01
C HIS A 629 7.05 7.82 -44.08
N PHE A 630 6.26 8.55 -43.26
CA PHE A 630 6.87 9.50 -42.33
C PHE A 630 7.65 8.80 -41.22
N ILE A 631 8.98 8.88 -41.27
CA ILE A 631 9.85 8.40 -40.21
C ILE A 631 10.15 9.55 -39.22
N PRO A 632 9.76 9.43 -37.94
CA PRO A 632 10.09 10.41 -36.92
C PRO A 632 11.60 10.44 -36.69
N MET A 633 12.19 11.62 -36.91
CA MET A 633 13.64 11.78 -37.05
C MET A 633 14.20 11.10 -38.32
N GLU A 634 13.93 11.71 -39.49
CA GLU A 634 14.64 11.45 -40.75
C GLU A 634 15.60 12.55 -41.28
N ALA A 635 15.39 13.88 -41.15
CA ALA A 635 16.40 14.94 -41.55
C ALA A 635 16.66 16.39 -40.86
N ALA A 636 17.22 16.95 -39.69
CA ALA A 636 17.78 16.95 -38.21
C ALA A 636 18.70 15.95 -37.38
N SER A 637 20.00 16.24 -37.17
CA SER A 637 21.19 15.35 -37.02
C SER A 637 21.21 14.10 -36.07
N PRO A 638 22.15 13.14 -36.27
CA PRO A 638 22.32 11.98 -35.39
C PRO A 638 22.58 12.36 -33.93
N GLU A 639 23.38 13.40 -33.69
CA GLU A 639 23.73 13.90 -32.35
C GLU A 639 22.50 14.49 -31.67
N VAL A 640 21.62 15.15 -32.45
CA VAL A 640 20.33 15.66 -31.99
C VAL A 640 19.37 14.50 -31.67
N LYS A 641 19.28 13.46 -32.52
CA LYS A 641 18.52 12.23 -32.17
C LYS A 641 19.02 11.65 -30.86
N GLU A 642 20.33 11.48 -30.73
CA GLU A 642 20.95 10.86 -29.55
C GLU A 642 20.67 11.65 -28.28
N THR A 643 20.81 12.98 -28.32
CA THR A 643 20.58 13.84 -27.15
C THR A 643 19.13 13.78 -26.68
N VAL A 644 18.18 13.84 -27.61
CA VAL A 644 16.75 13.73 -27.30
C VAL A 644 16.40 12.34 -26.76
N TRP A 645 16.82 11.27 -27.43
CA TRP A 645 16.52 9.91 -26.99
C TRP A 645 17.23 9.52 -25.70
N LYS A 646 18.49 9.93 -25.48
CA LYS A 646 19.18 9.78 -24.18
C LYS A 646 18.35 10.40 -23.05
N ARG A 647 17.76 11.57 -23.28
CA ARG A 647 16.95 12.28 -22.28
C ARG A 647 15.58 11.63 -22.04
N ILE A 648 14.93 11.08 -23.08
CA ILE A 648 13.68 10.31 -22.93
C ILE A 648 13.94 8.98 -22.20
N LEU A 649 14.94 8.23 -22.64
CA LEU A 649 15.31 6.93 -22.08
C LEU A 649 15.78 7.04 -20.63
N TYR A 650 16.45 8.13 -20.27
CA TYR A 650 16.75 8.45 -18.87
C TYR A 650 15.50 8.43 -17.99
N PHE A 651 14.38 9.05 -18.41
CA PHE A 651 13.14 9.06 -17.61
C PHE A 651 12.35 7.77 -17.70
N ALA A 652 12.33 7.12 -18.87
CA ALA A 652 11.67 5.82 -19.05
C ALA A 652 12.32 4.71 -18.19
N LEU A 653 13.62 4.83 -17.91
CA LEU A 653 14.42 3.92 -17.10
C LEU A 653 14.78 4.50 -15.72
N TYR A 654 14.23 5.65 -15.33
CA TYR A 654 14.60 6.31 -14.06
C TYR A 654 14.01 5.55 -12.87
N PHE A 655 14.85 4.75 -12.20
CA PHE A 655 14.52 4.20 -10.90
C PHE A 655 14.73 5.29 -9.82
N PRO A 656 13.68 5.71 -9.09
CA PRO A 656 13.82 6.71 -8.04
C PRO A 656 14.48 6.07 -6.81
N LEU A 657 15.79 6.28 -6.66
CA LEU A 657 16.53 6.04 -5.42
C LEU A 657 16.07 7.04 -4.34
N VAL A 658 14.89 6.82 -3.79
CA VAL A 658 14.41 7.46 -2.57
C VAL A 658 14.35 6.38 -1.50
N GLU A 659 14.84 6.69 -0.30
CA GLU A 659 14.99 5.76 0.83
C GLU A 659 13.65 5.26 1.40
N THR A 660 12.53 5.66 0.79
CA THR A 660 11.18 5.21 1.12
C THR A 660 10.88 3.82 0.56
N ARG A 661 10.30 2.96 1.42
CA ARG A 661 9.81 1.61 1.11
C ARG A 661 9.04 1.55 -0.22
N LEU A 662 9.61 0.91 -1.24
CA LEU A 662 8.88 0.51 -2.44
C LEU A 662 8.11 -0.80 -2.20
N PRO A 663 6.99 -1.05 -2.90
CA PRO A 663 6.31 -2.34 -2.87
C PRO A 663 7.19 -3.48 -3.42
N GLU A 664 6.69 -4.69 -3.32
CA GLU A 664 7.48 -5.93 -3.25
C GLU A 664 7.78 -6.59 -4.61
N LYS A 665 7.15 -6.16 -5.71
CA LYS A 665 6.97 -7.00 -6.92
C LYS A 665 7.24 -6.32 -8.28
N GLU A 666 7.84 -5.14 -8.30
CA GLU A 666 8.15 -4.42 -9.55
C GLU A 666 9.56 -4.73 -10.08
N ARG A 667 9.70 -5.76 -10.90
CA ARG A 667 10.93 -6.01 -11.70
C ARG A 667 11.28 -4.79 -12.57
N PRO A 668 12.55 -4.57 -12.94
CA PRO A 668 12.97 -3.42 -13.74
C PRO A 668 12.23 -3.32 -15.09
N ARG A 669 11.27 -2.38 -15.15
CA ARG A 669 10.48 -2.02 -16.33
C ARG A 669 11.39 -1.34 -17.37
N GLY A 670 12.22 -2.09 -18.09
CA GLY A 670 13.22 -1.50 -18.98
C GLY A 670 13.68 -2.30 -20.19
N LEU A 671 13.70 -3.64 -20.13
CA LEU A 671 14.31 -4.47 -21.18
C LEU A 671 13.70 -4.24 -22.58
N GLY A 672 12.40 -3.98 -22.68
CA GLY A 672 11.74 -3.67 -23.94
C GLY A 672 12.36 -2.49 -24.70
N PHE A 673 12.84 -1.45 -24.00
CA PHE A 673 13.50 -0.31 -24.64
C PHE A 673 14.86 -0.69 -25.26
N LEU A 674 15.58 -1.65 -24.66
CA LEU A 674 16.85 -2.17 -25.21
C LEU A 674 16.67 -2.99 -26.48
N LEU A 675 15.45 -3.48 -26.74
CA LEU A 675 15.12 -4.35 -27.88
C LEU A 675 14.50 -3.60 -29.08
N VAL A 676 14.11 -2.32 -28.91
CA VAL A 676 13.47 -1.52 -30.00
C VAL A 676 14.37 -1.38 -31.23
N SER A 677 15.67 -1.13 -31.04
CA SER A 677 16.64 -1.02 -32.13
C SER A 677 18.08 -0.98 -31.58
N LYS A 678 19.08 -1.23 -32.44
CA LYS A 678 20.51 -1.02 -32.12
C LYS A 678 20.80 0.42 -31.64
N PHE A 679 20.06 1.40 -32.18
CA PHE A 679 20.17 2.80 -31.77
C PHE A 679 19.63 3.01 -30.35
N PHE A 680 18.43 2.52 -30.04
CA PHE A 680 17.87 2.59 -28.69
C PHE A 680 18.75 1.86 -27.67
N ASN A 681 19.19 0.64 -28.01
CA ASN A 681 20.07 -0.18 -27.18
C ASN A 681 21.28 0.62 -26.68
N ARG A 682 22.05 1.20 -27.61
CA ARG A 682 23.24 2.04 -27.33
C ARG A 682 22.96 3.23 -26.40
N LEU A 683 21.77 3.83 -26.45
CA LEU A 683 21.43 5.01 -25.63
C LEU A 683 20.76 4.66 -24.29
N ALA A 684 20.10 3.51 -24.20
CA ALA A 684 19.45 3.03 -22.99
C ALA A 684 20.40 2.23 -22.08
N LEU A 685 21.42 1.55 -22.63
CA LEU A 685 22.37 0.71 -21.86
C LEU A 685 22.96 1.44 -20.63
N PRO A 686 23.45 2.69 -20.72
CA PRO A 686 23.98 3.43 -19.56
C PRO A 686 22.96 3.71 -18.46
N TYR A 687 21.67 3.81 -18.79
CA TYR A 687 20.60 4.07 -17.83
C TYR A 687 20.03 2.78 -17.24
N TYR A 688 19.99 1.71 -18.04
CA TYR A 688 19.59 0.37 -17.62
C TYR A 688 20.58 -0.20 -16.58
N TYR A 689 21.89 -0.14 -16.84
CA TYR A 689 22.92 -0.58 -15.89
C TYR A 689 23.24 0.44 -14.80
N LYS A 690 22.57 1.60 -14.76
CA LYS A 690 22.83 2.63 -13.74
C LYS A 690 22.51 2.15 -12.33
N HIS A 691 21.47 1.33 -12.20
CA HIS A 691 21.00 0.77 -10.95
C HIS A 691 20.75 -0.73 -11.14
N VAL A 692 21.75 -1.55 -10.81
CA VAL A 692 21.67 -3.00 -10.95
C VAL A 692 21.11 -3.59 -9.65
N GLU A 693 19.99 -4.30 -9.75
CA GLU A 693 19.51 -5.20 -8.71
C GLU A 693 19.93 -6.63 -9.09
N LEU A 694 20.81 -7.24 -8.29
CA LEU A 694 21.28 -8.61 -8.45
C LEU A 694 20.34 -9.53 -7.66
N ASP A 695 19.72 -10.48 -8.36
CA ASP A 695 18.89 -11.52 -7.74
C ASP A 695 19.77 -12.45 -6.87
N PHE A 696 19.16 -13.25 -6.00
CA PHE A 696 19.86 -14.00 -4.94
C PHE A 696 20.99 -14.93 -5.43
N THR A 697 21.00 -15.35 -6.70
CA THR A 697 22.04 -16.25 -7.26
C THR A 697 23.30 -15.50 -7.70
N GLY A 698 24.46 -15.94 -7.21
CA GLY A 698 25.77 -15.35 -7.58
C GLY A 698 26.11 -15.40 -9.07
N GLU A 699 25.39 -16.21 -9.86
CA GLU A 699 25.36 -16.13 -11.33
C GLU A 699 25.20 -14.69 -11.85
N TRP A 700 24.50 -13.81 -11.14
CA TRP A 700 24.32 -12.42 -11.58
C TRP A 700 25.59 -11.57 -11.48
N PHE A 701 26.51 -11.87 -10.55
CA PHE A 701 27.86 -11.27 -10.58
C PHE A 701 28.67 -11.79 -11.77
N VAL A 702 28.63 -13.11 -12.05
CA VAL A 702 29.31 -13.70 -13.22
C VAL A 702 28.78 -13.10 -14.53
N LYS A 703 27.45 -12.98 -14.66
CA LYS A 703 26.80 -12.33 -15.82
C LYS A 703 27.17 -10.85 -15.92
N LEU A 704 27.17 -10.10 -14.81
CA LEU A 704 27.54 -8.68 -14.81
C LEU A 704 29.03 -8.48 -15.16
N ALA A 705 29.94 -9.28 -14.61
CA ALA A 705 31.36 -9.27 -14.97
C ALA A 705 31.53 -9.50 -16.48
N ILE A 706 30.95 -10.57 -17.04
CA ILE A 706 31.01 -10.86 -18.47
C ILE A 706 30.43 -9.72 -19.33
N ILE A 707 29.38 -9.04 -18.86
CA ILE A 707 28.78 -7.87 -19.55
C ILE A 707 29.73 -6.66 -19.51
N LEU A 708 30.33 -6.36 -18.36
CA LEU A 708 31.26 -5.24 -18.16
C LEU A 708 32.59 -5.48 -18.87
N GLU A 709 33.12 -6.70 -18.88
CA GLU A 709 34.32 -7.08 -19.65
C GLU A 709 34.13 -6.85 -21.16
N LYS A 710 32.97 -7.26 -21.69
CA LYS A 710 32.60 -7.06 -23.09
C LYS A 710 32.24 -5.60 -23.40
N ASN A 711 32.00 -4.78 -22.38
CA ASN A 711 31.59 -3.38 -22.49
C ASN A 711 32.19 -2.50 -21.36
N PRO A 712 33.53 -2.31 -21.27
CA PRO A 712 34.13 -1.64 -20.10
C PRO A 712 33.63 -0.21 -19.87
N TRP A 713 33.20 0.45 -20.95
CA TRP A 713 32.56 1.76 -20.95
C TRP A 713 31.24 1.84 -20.14
N LEU A 714 30.60 0.71 -19.83
CA LEU A 714 29.43 0.67 -18.94
C LEU A 714 29.80 0.78 -17.46
N GLY A 715 31.03 0.42 -17.07
CA GLY A 715 31.49 0.42 -15.68
C GLY A 715 31.29 1.77 -14.97
N PRO A 716 31.77 2.90 -15.52
CA PRO A 716 31.54 4.25 -14.99
C PRO A 716 30.08 4.73 -15.01
N HIS A 717 29.18 3.99 -15.67
CA HIS A 717 27.73 4.25 -15.66
C HIS A 717 27.00 3.48 -14.56
N VAL A 718 27.55 2.39 -14.03
CA VAL A 718 26.99 1.70 -12.84
C VAL A 718 27.14 2.61 -11.62
N ARG A 719 26.03 3.09 -11.09
CA ARG A 719 25.99 3.98 -9.90
C ARG A 719 25.41 3.31 -8.68
N THR A 720 24.74 2.18 -8.84
CA THR A 720 24.21 1.38 -7.74
C THR A 720 24.27 -0.09 -8.07
N VAL A 721 24.74 -0.88 -7.10
CA VAL A 721 24.61 -2.33 -7.07
C VAL A 721 23.93 -2.68 -5.75
N VAL A 722 22.76 -3.29 -5.82
CA VAL A 722 22.05 -3.85 -4.67
C VAL A 722 21.75 -5.30 -4.95
N GLY A 723 21.92 -6.19 -3.99
CA GLY A 723 21.58 -7.60 -4.17
C GLY A 723 21.85 -8.42 -2.93
N ASP A 724 21.32 -9.64 -2.90
CA ASP A 724 21.70 -10.58 -1.85
C ASP A 724 22.85 -11.45 -2.39
N ILE A 725 24.03 -11.32 -1.78
CA ILE A 725 25.29 -11.92 -2.28
C ILE A 725 25.34 -13.45 -1.95
N SER A 726 24.26 -14.02 -1.40
CA SER A 726 24.32 -15.25 -0.60
C SER A 726 23.93 -16.59 -1.22
N ALA A 727 23.01 -16.66 -2.19
CA ALA A 727 22.41 -17.95 -2.55
C ALA A 727 23.27 -18.83 -3.48
N VAL A 728 24.58 -18.57 -3.57
CA VAL A 728 25.57 -19.58 -3.97
C VAL A 728 25.65 -20.66 -2.89
N HIS A 729 26.09 -20.31 -1.68
CA HIS A 729 26.34 -21.26 -0.60
C HIS A 729 25.06 -21.96 -0.11
N HIS A 730 23.96 -21.19 0.00
CA HIS A 730 22.72 -21.69 0.61
C HIS A 730 22.03 -22.79 -0.20
N ARG A 731 22.37 -22.97 -1.49
CA ARG A 731 21.84 -24.05 -2.35
C ARG A 731 22.55 -25.39 -2.18
N ILE A 732 23.83 -25.38 -1.81
CA ILE A 732 24.68 -26.59 -1.78
C ILE A 732 24.74 -27.20 -0.37
N GLY A 733 24.36 -26.44 0.67
CA GLY A 733 24.39 -26.90 2.06
C GLY A 733 25.80 -27.00 2.66
N ILE A 734 26.82 -26.56 1.90
CA ILE A 734 28.22 -26.50 2.31
C ILE A 734 28.40 -25.33 3.29
N ASN A 735 29.20 -25.56 4.34
CA ASN A 735 29.60 -24.53 5.28
C ASN A 735 30.39 -23.43 4.55
N PRO A 736 30.04 -22.13 4.62
CA PRO A 736 30.71 -21.06 3.85
C PRO A 736 32.23 -20.97 4.07
N PHE A 737 32.77 -21.50 5.16
CA PHE A 737 34.22 -21.58 5.38
C PHE A 737 34.95 -22.62 4.50
N GLN A 738 34.24 -23.52 3.81
CA GLN A 738 34.80 -24.47 2.84
C GLN A 738 34.82 -23.87 1.42
N PHE A 739 35.62 -22.81 1.24
CA PHE A 739 35.79 -22.04 0.00
C PHE A 739 36.33 -22.81 -1.23
N ASN A 740 36.51 -24.13 -1.15
CA ASN A 740 37.26 -24.92 -2.12
C ASN A 740 36.42 -25.44 -3.31
N SER A 741 35.18 -24.99 -3.52
CA SER A 741 34.45 -25.29 -4.75
C SER A 741 34.82 -24.30 -5.87
N GLU A 742 35.01 -24.82 -7.08
CA GLU A 742 35.33 -24.05 -8.28
C GLU A 742 34.30 -22.94 -8.53
N GLU A 743 33.01 -23.24 -8.36
CA GLU A 743 31.91 -22.26 -8.40
C GLU A 743 32.06 -21.08 -7.42
N THR A 744 32.63 -21.31 -6.23
CA THR A 744 32.88 -20.24 -5.25
C THR A 744 34.01 -19.34 -5.72
N GLN A 745 35.07 -19.92 -6.28
CA GLN A 745 36.21 -19.17 -6.80
C GLN A 745 35.85 -18.36 -8.06
N ASP A 746 34.98 -18.89 -8.92
CA ASP A 746 34.41 -18.17 -10.07
C ASP A 746 33.51 -17.02 -9.65
N ALA A 747 32.58 -17.28 -8.70
CA ALA A 747 31.73 -16.23 -8.14
C ALA A 747 32.55 -15.12 -7.47
N TYR A 748 33.62 -15.50 -6.75
CA TYR A 748 34.55 -14.53 -6.16
C TYR A 748 35.30 -13.71 -7.22
N SER A 749 35.90 -14.38 -8.20
CA SER A 749 36.63 -13.73 -9.31
C SER A 749 35.73 -12.77 -10.08
N ALA A 750 34.45 -13.12 -10.27
CA ALA A 750 33.45 -12.24 -10.87
C ALA A 750 33.10 -11.02 -10.00
N GLN A 751 33.10 -11.11 -8.65
CA GLN A 751 32.92 -9.94 -7.79
C GLN A 751 34.11 -8.96 -7.91
N VAL A 752 35.34 -9.46 -7.79
CA VAL A 752 36.59 -8.70 -7.97
C VAL A 752 36.57 -7.92 -9.28
N LYS A 753 36.25 -8.63 -10.36
CA LYS A 753 36.26 -8.12 -11.74
C LYS A 753 35.08 -7.22 -12.05
N THR A 754 33.92 -7.42 -11.40
CA THR A 754 32.80 -6.46 -11.43
C THR A 754 33.22 -5.15 -10.76
N LEU A 755 33.68 -5.20 -9.51
CA LEU A 755 33.88 -4.00 -8.70
C LEU A 755 35.02 -3.11 -9.21
N SER A 756 36.13 -3.72 -9.67
CA SER A 756 37.24 -3.01 -10.31
C SER A 756 36.86 -2.31 -11.62
N LEU A 757 35.84 -2.80 -12.34
CA LEU A 757 35.30 -2.14 -13.53
C LEU A 757 34.29 -1.01 -13.19
N THR A 758 33.67 -1.02 -12.01
CA THR A 758 32.60 -0.07 -11.64
C THR A 758 33.06 1.21 -10.93
N SER A 759 34.10 1.89 -11.42
CA SER A 759 34.69 3.11 -10.81
C SER A 759 33.74 4.29 -10.55
N GLY A 760 32.51 4.23 -11.08
CA GLY A 760 31.45 5.22 -10.82
C GLY A 760 30.56 4.91 -9.61
N LEU A 761 30.76 3.81 -8.88
CA LEU A 761 29.77 3.26 -7.94
C LEU A 761 29.50 4.19 -6.74
N VAL A 762 28.24 4.65 -6.59
CA VAL A 762 27.82 5.58 -5.52
C VAL A 762 27.20 4.84 -4.34
N TYR A 763 26.58 3.67 -4.57
CA TYR A 763 25.98 2.83 -3.53
C TYR A 763 26.21 1.35 -3.83
N LEU A 764 26.79 0.62 -2.88
CA LEU A 764 26.82 -0.84 -2.82
C LEU A 764 26.09 -1.31 -1.57
N GLY A 765 25.18 -2.29 -1.65
CA GLY A 765 24.50 -2.79 -0.46
C GLY A 765 23.76 -4.11 -0.62
N VAL A 766 23.51 -4.78 0.50
CA VAL A 766 22.66 -5.98 0.55
C VAL A 766 21.21 -5.63 0.19
N GLY A 767 20.50 -6.58 -0.42
CA GLY A 767 19.05 -6.52 -0.63
C GLY A 767 18.24 -6.39 0.66
N ARG A 768 16.91 -6.38 0.52
CA ARG A 768 15.96 -6.07 1.63
C ARG A 768 16.02 -7.04 2.83
N SER A 769 16.69 -8.18 2.68
CA SER A 769 16.93 -9.23 3.68
C SER A 769 17.46 -8.69 5.01
N TYR A 770 18.24 -7.61 5.00
CA TYR A 770 18.93 -7.04 6.18
C TYR A 770 18.04 -6.81 7.42
N ARG A 771 16.74 -6.55 7.25
CA ARG A 771 15.82 -6.31 8.39
C ARG A 771 15.13 -7.57 8.95
N GLN A 772 15.38 -8.78 8.42
CA GLN A 772 14.66 -9.99 8.85
C GLN A 772 15.40 -10.86 9.90
N GLY A 773 16.64 -10.54 10.25
CA GLY A 773 17.36 -11.17 11.37
C GLY A 773 18.81 -11.51 11.05
N ALA A 774 19.65 -11.62 12.08
CA ALA A 774 21.11 -11.77 11.92
C ALA A 774 21.57 -13.12 11.32
N SER A 775 20.69 -14.12 11.27
CA SER A 775 21.06 -15.51 10.92
C SER A 775 21.34 -15.78 9.44
N SER A 776 21.05 -14.84 8.53
CA SER A 776 21.29 -15.01 7.08
C SER A 776 22.53 -14.28 6.54
N PHE A 777 23.35 -13.63 7.39
CA PHE A 777 24.50 -12.82 6.96
C PHE A 777 25.76 -13.62 6.55
N GLN A 778 25.62 -14.79 5.94
CA GLN A 778 26.75 -15.64 5.55
C GLN A 778 27.57 -15.13 4.35
N SER A 779 27.30 -13.93 3.83
CA SER A 779 27.80 -13.53 2.50
C SER A 779 28.00 -12.03 2.34
N GLY A 780 28.99 -11.67 1.53
CA GLY A 780 29.50 -10.33 1.33
C GLY A 780 30.57 -10.32 0.24
N ILE A 781 31.32 -9.22 0.12
CA ILE A 781 32.45 -9.10 -0.82
C ILE A 781 33.76 -9.51 -0.13
N HIS A 782 34.72 -10.13 -0.81
CA HIS A 782 36.04 -10.41 -0.20
C HIS A 782 36.85 -9.13 0.03
N TRP A 783 37.91 -9.24 0.85
CA TRP A 783 38.81 -8.13 1.16
C TRP A 783 39.43 -7.47 -0.08
N ASP A 784 40.07 -8.25 -0.96
CA ASP A 784 40.74 -7.73 -2.15
C ASP A 784 39.73 -7.04 -3.10
N ALA A 785 38.48 -7.51 -3.13
CA ALA A 785 37.39 -6.87 -3.85
C ALA A 785 36.91 -5.56 -3.19
N PHE A 786 37.03 -5.44 -1.87
CA PHE A 786 36.81 -4.20 -1.12
C PHE A 786 37.96 -3.19 -1.31
N GLU A 787 39.22 -3.62 -1.37
CA GLU A 787 40.37 -2.76 -1.69
C GLU A 787 40.28 -2.18 -3.11
N LEU A 788 39.90 -3.01 -4.09
CA LEU A 788 39.65 -2.58 -5.47
C LEU A 788 38.43 -1.65 -5.58
N LEU A 789 37.39 -1.88 -4.77
CA LEU A 789 36.25 -0.96 -4.66
C LEU A 789 36.66 0.40 -4.04
N ALA A 790 37.47 0.38 -2.99
CA ALA A 790 37.93 1.57 -2.30
C ALA A 790 38.84 2.43 -3.19
N SER A 791 39.87 1.82 -3.77
CA SER A 791 40.80 2.50 -4.71
C SER A 791 40.12 2.93 -6.01
N GLY A 792 39.27 2.08 -6.60
CA GLY A 792 38.61 2.36 -7.88
C GLY A 792 37.39 3.28 -7.80
N SER A 793 36.66 3.29 -6.68
CA SER A 793 35.37 4.00 -6.55
C SER A 793 35.23 4.89 -5.31
N GLY A 794 36.17 4.90 -4.36
CA GLY A 794 36.03 5.55 -3.05
C GLY A 794 35.85 7.07 -3.07
N SER A 795 36.22 7.73 -4.18
CA SER A 795 35.94 9.14 -4.46
C SER A 795 34.51 9.42 -4.96
N THR A 796 33.70 8.37 -5.22
CA THR A 796 32.29 8.49 -5.61
C THR A 796 31.32 7.68 -4.75
N LEU A 797 31.81 6.63 -4.07
CA LEU A 797 31.05 5.76 -3.17
C LEU A 797 30.60 6.51 -1.92
N ARG A 798 29.29 6.72 -1.77
CA ARG A 798 28.68 7.45 -0.65
C ARG A 798 28.09 6.53 0.41
N LYS A 799 27.66 5.32 0.03
CA LYS A 799 27.05 4.35 0.95
C LYS A 799 27.56 2.95 0.66
N LEU A 800 27.98 2.25 1.71
CA LEU A 800 28.44 0.87 1.67
C LEU A 800 27.67 0.08 2.72
N CYS A 801 26.85 -0.86 2.29
CA CYS A 801 25.94 -1.64 3.14
C CYS A 801 26.10 -3.15 2.91
N THR A 802 27.33 -3.67 2.96
CA THR A 802 27.65 -5.09 2.74
C THR A 802 28.49 -5.66 3.86
N ARG A 803 28.38 -6.98 4.09
CA ARG A 803 29.43 -7.74 4.78
C ARG A 803 30.70 -7.70 3.93
N ILE A 804 31.85 -7.71 4.60
CA ILE A 804 33.14 -7.99 3.98
C ILE A 804 33.59 -9.36 4.52
N LEU A 805 34.07 -10.20 3.61
CA LEU A 805 34.63 -11.52 3.87
C LEU A 805 36.14 -11.42 3.81
N TYR A 806 36.83 -12.12 4.70
CA TYR A 806 38.27 -12.20 4.72
C TYR A 806 38.66 -13.63 5.08
N LYS A 807 39.67 -14.17 4.39
CA LYS A 807 40.24 -15.49 4.67
C LYS A 807 41.41 -15.32 5.62
N ASP A 808 41.21 -15.65 6.89
CA ASP A 808 42.30 -15.77 7.86
C ASP A 808 43.17 -16.98 7.48
N THR A 809 44.30 -16.73 6.80
CA THR A 809 45.22 -17.79 6.36
C THR A 809 46.29 -18.10 7.41
N ASP A 810 46.78 -17.08 8.11
CA ASP A 810 47.99 -17.14 8.96
C ASP A 810 47.91 -16.20 10.19
N GLY A 811 46.72 -15.72 10.56
CA GLY A 811 46.57 -14.63 11.55
C GLY A 811 47.05 -13.28 11.03
N SER A 812 47.13 -13.10 9.71
CA SER A 812 47.57 -11.86 9.08
C SER A 812 46.61 -10.71 9.38
N ARG A 813 47.15 -9.50 9.43
CA ARG A 813 46.41 -8.29 9.78
C ARG A 813 46.18 -7.44 8.53
N LEU A 814 45.00 -6.83 8.46
CA LEU A 814 44.62 -5.95 7.37
C LEU A 814 45.19 -4.54 7.57
N SER A 815 45.63 -3.91 6.49
CA SER A 815 46.10 -2.53 6.53
C SER A 815 44.94 -1.54 6.65
N PRO A 816 45.01 -0.54 7.56
CA PRO A 816 44.02 0.54 7.64
C PRO A 816 44.08 1.53 6.47
N ALA A 817 45.12 1.49 5.62
CA ALA A 817 45.33 2.45 4.53
C ALA A 817 44.16 2.53 3.54
N VAL A 818 43.43 1.42 3.32
CA VAL A 818 42.25 1.35 2.43
C VAL A 818 41.18 2.40 2.73
N PHE A 819 41.07 2.84 4.00
CA PHE A 819 40.10 3.85 4.43
C PHE A 819 40.45 5.29 3.98
N GLU A 820 41.69 5.53 3.52
CA GLU A 820 42.10 6.81 2.93
C GLU A 820 41.42 7.06 1.56
N HIS A 821 41.23 6.01 0.75
CA HIS A 821 40.62 6.13 -0.58
C HIS A 821 39.11 6.42 -0.54
N LEU A 822 38.43 6.02 0.53
CA LEU A 822 36.97 6.12 0.75
C LEU A 822 36.51 7.55 1.10
N THR A 823 37.12 8.55 0.47
CA THR A 823 36.92 9.99 0.72
C THR A 823 35.48 10.48 0.61
N ALA A 824 34.65 9.88 -0.24
CA ALA A 824 33.25 10.28 -0.45
C ALA A 824 32.24 9.56 0.45
N LEU A 825 32.69 8.60 1.27
CA LEU A 825 31.79 7.72 2.02
C LEU A 825 31.11 8.46 3.17
N ARG A 826 29.78 8.34 3.23
CA ARG A 826 28.90 8.95 4.23
C ARG A 826 28.24 7.94 5.15
N SER A 827 28.03 6.72 4.69
CA SER A 827 27.31 5.69 5.44
C SER A 827 27.99 4.35 5.25
N LEU A 828 28.57 3.83 6.33
CA LEU A 828 29.32 2.57 6.37
C LEU A 828 28.62 1.56 7.28
N LEU A 829 28.23 0.43 6.71
CA LEU A 829 27.93 -0.80 7.45
C LEU A 829 29.22 -1.62 7.54
N TRP A 830 29.63 -1.95 8.75
CA TRP A 830 30.73 -2.88 9.01
C TRP A 830 30.21 -4.22 9.51
N HIS A 831 30.69 -5.28 8.88
CA HIS A 831 30.50 -6.67 9.29
C HIS A 831 31.70 -7.43 8.74
N CYS A 832 32.81 -7.48 9.48
CA CYS A 832 34.03 -8.17 9.06
C CYS A 832 34.93 -8.42 10.27
N ASP A 833 35.10 -9.70 10.61
CA ASP A 833 35.76 -10.21 11.82
C ASP A 833 37.29 -10.23 11.72
N ALA A 834 37.84 -9.58 10.69
CA ALA A 834 39.27 -9.50 10.42
C ALA A 834 39.97 -8.51 11.36
N LYS A 835 41.19 -8.88 11.79
CA LYS A 835 42.08 -8.05 12.61
C LYS A 835 42.84 -7.08 11.74
N PHE A 836 43.13 -5.91 12.28
CA PHE A 836 43.87 -4.86 11.58
C PHE A 836 45.25 -4.57 12.21
N GLU A 837 46.10 -3.93 11.41
CA GLU A 837 47.34 -3.32 11.85
C GLU A 837 47.06 -1.99 12.56
N LEU A 838 47.69 -1.77 13.72
CA LEU A 838 47.55 -0.57 14.53
C LEU A 838 48.62 0.50 14.21
N GLN A 839 49.24 0.37 13.04
CA GLN A 839 50.27 1.23 12.45
C GLN A 839 49.71 1.85 11.17
N ASN A 840 50.32 2.94 10.68
CA ASN A 840 49.98 3.58 9.39
C ASN A 840 48.48 3.93 9.22
N ILE A 841 47.79 4.24 10.33
CA ILE A 841 46.37 4.59 10.33
C ILE A 841 46.19 5.96 9.67
N PRO A 842 45.41 6.09 8.58
CA PRO A 842 45.25 7.37 7.90
C PRO A 842 44.35 8.28 8.75
N PHE A 843 44.96 9.30 9.36
CA PHE A 843 44.27 10.24 10.27
C PHE A 843 43.02 10.89 9.62
N ASN A 844 43.09 11.21 8.33
CA ASN A 844 41.99 11.78 7.54
C ASN A 844 41.13 10.73 6.81
N GLY A 845 41.16 9.46 7.25
CA GLY A 845 40.31 8.41 6.68
C GLY A 845 38.82 8.69 6.91
N LEU A 846 37.98 8.36 5.92
CA LEU A 846 36.52 8.52 5.98
C LEU A 846 36.00 9.93 6.42
N PRO A 847 36.51 11.05 5.88
CA PRO A 847 36.26 12.39 6.42
C PRO A 847 34.78 12.84 6.28
N ASN A 848 34.05 12.27 5.32
CA ASN A 848 32.63 12.55 5.06
C ASN A 848 31.67 11.60 5.81
N LEU A 849 32.15 10.70 6.68
CA LEU A 849 31.32 9.68 7.31
C LEU A 849 30.30 10.29 8.29
N GLU A 850 29.02 10.20 7.96
CA GLU A 850 27.87 10.70 8.73
C GLU A 850 27.24 9.57 9.59
N GLU A 851 27.20 8.34 9.07
CA GLU A 851 26.65 7.13 9.69
C GLU A 851 27.69 5.98 9.75
N LEU A 852 27.89 5.37 10.92
CA LEU A 852 28.64 4.12 11.10
C LEU A 852 27.74 3.04 11.71
N CYS A 853 27.72 1.83 11.16
CA CYS A 853 26.86 0.73 11.58
C CYS A 853 27.66 -0.58 11.68
N VAL A 854 28.22 -0.87 12.86
CA VAL A 854 28.96 -2.13 13.10
C VAL A 854 28.01 -3.19 13.63
N THR A 855 27.98 -4.34 12.94
CA THR A 855 27.16 -5.51 13.29
C THR A 855 27.99 -6.76 13.61
N ALA A 856 29.26 -6.79 13.18
CA ALA A 856 30.26 -7.78 13.57
C ALA A 856 31.66 -7.21 13.27
N GLY A 857 32.68 -7.67 14.00
CA GLY A 857 34.07 -7.35 13.69
C GLY A 857 35.07 -7.74 14.79
N ASP A 858 36.35 -7.48 14.54
CA ASP A 858 37.39 -7.50 15.59
C ASP A 858 37.51 -6.13 16.28
N ALA A 859 37.94 -6.09 17.54
CA ALA A 859 38.05 -4.86 18.31
C ALA A 859 39.07 -3.85 17.74
N SER A 860 40.09 -4.31 17.01
CA SER A 860 41.07 -3.45 16.32
C SER A 860 40.43 -2.51 15.29
N PHE A 861 39.28 -2.89 14.71
CA PHE A 861 38.53 -2.00 13.81
C PHE A 861 38.06 -0.73 14.54
N LEU A 862 37.51 -0.84 15.76
CA LEU A 862 37.14 0.36 16.52
C LEU A 862 38.37 1.11 17.07
N GLU A 863 39.44 0.42 17.43
CA GLU A 863 40.68 1.09 17.85
C GLU A 863 41.23 2.01 16.75
N ILE A 864 41.13 1.58 15.49
CA ILE A 864 41.46 2.39 14.30
C ILE A 864 40.47 3.53 14.11
N MET A 865 39.17 3.26 14.15
CA MET A 865 38.14 4.30 14.03
C MET A 865 38.20 5.33 15.16
N SER A 866 38.81 5.00 16.32
CA SER A 866 39.05 5.92 17.45
C SER A 866 40.25 6.85 17.26
N ARG A 867 41.15 6.50 16.33
CA ARG A 867 42.41 7.22 16.01
C ARG A 867 42.30 8.05 14.72
N MET A 868 41.30 7.80 13.89
CA MET A 868 40.91 8.64 12.75
C MET A 868 40.13 9.88 13.23
N ASP A 869 40.27 11.05 12.60
CA ASP A 869 39.26 12.09 12.77
C ASP A 869 38.07 11.82 11.85
N LEU A 870 36.94 11.49 12.47
CA LEU A 870 35.63 11.40 11.84
C LEU A 870 34.84 12.68 12.18
N PRO A 871 35.05 13.83 11.50
CA PRO A 871 34.43 15.10 11.86
C PRO A 871 32.93 15.14 11.53
N SER A 872 32.51 14.37 10.52
CA SER A 872 31.14 14.33 10.00
C SER A 872 30.20 13.41 10.79
N LEU A 873 30.73 12.54 11.67
CA LEU A 873 29.97 11.44 12.28
C LEU A 873 28.87 11.93 13.24
N ARG A 874 27.61 11.54 13.00
CA ARG A 874 26.44 11.90 13.85
C ARG A 874 25.62 10.71 14.29
N THR A 875 25.57 9.64 13.49
CA THR A 875 24.79 8.43 13.75
C THR A 875 25.71 7.24 13.89
N VAL A 876 25.57 6.50 14.99
CA VAL A 876 26.30 5.27 15.25
C VAL A 876 25.34 4.13 15.57
N PHE A 877 25.59 2.95 15.05
CA PHE A 877 24.93 1.69 15.38
C PHE A 877 26.02 0.66 15.71
N LEU A 878 25.90 -0.01 16.85
CA LEU A 878 26.91 -0.91 17.42
C LEU A 878 26.24 -2.12 18.07
N ASP A 879 26.10 -3.24 17.36
CA ASP A 879 25.48 -4.48 17.87
C ASP A 879 26.56 -5.42 18.47
N ILE A 880 27.25 -4.94 19.51
CA ILE A 880 28.54 -5.51 19.97
C ILE A 880 28.36 -6.55 21.09
N HIS A 881 27.66 -7.64 20.81
CA HIS A 881 27.47 -8.69 21.82
C HIS A 881 28.72 -9.58 22.08
N GLN A 882 29.89 -9.26 21.51
CA GLN A 882 31.09 -10.12 21.58
C GLN A 882 32.39 -9.44 22.02
N TRP A 883 32.46 -8.11 22.21
CA TRP A 883 33.74 -7.46 22.58
C TRP A 883 33.92 -7.29 24.09
N LEU A 884 34.81 -8.10 24.64
CA LEU A 884 35.39 -7.91 25.97
C LEU A 884 36.38 -6.73 26.02
N SER A 885 36.91 -6.30 24.86
CA SER A 885 37.89 -5.21 24.69
C SER A 885 37.41 -3.84 25.21
N PRO A 886 38.34 -2.95 25.64
CA PRO A 886 38.04 -1.54 25.90
C PRO A 886 37.72 -0.70 24.66
N ALA A 887 38.03 -1.15 23.43
CA ALA A 887 37.97 -0.31 22.22
C ALA A 887 36.69 0.54 22.00
N PRO A 888 35.46 0.13 22.39
CA PRO A 888 34.29 1.01 22.35
C PRO A 888 34.40 2.25 23.25
N LEU A 889 35.07 2.14 24.41
CA LEU A 889 35.29 3.25 25.33
C LEU A 889 36.18 4.33 24.69
N ASP A 890 37.25 3.91 24.01
CA ASP A 890 38.14 4.82 23.29
C ASP A 890 37.39 5.52 22.14
N PHE A 891 36.59 4.76 21.39
CA PHE A 891 35.77 5.28 20.29
C PHE A 891 34.74 6.33 20.78
N PHE A 892 34.02 6.04 21.87
CA PHE A 892 33.11 7.00 22.47
C PHE A 892 33.83 8.19 23.12
N THR A 893 35.08 8.02 23.57
CA THR A 893 35.90 9.13 24.08
C THR A 893 36.32 10.08 22.94
N SER A 894 36.76 9.55 21.80
CA SER A 894 37.12 10.34 20.61
C SER A 894 35.90 10.98 19.90
N HIS A 895 34.78 10.27 19.79
CA HIS A 895 33.66 10.68 18.92
C HIS A 895 32.32 10.91 19.62
N GLY A 896 32.12 10.47 20.86
CA GLY A 896 30.81 10.49 21.53
C GLY A 896 30.14 11.89 21.56
N ARG A 897 30.94 12.94 21.77
CA ARG A 897 30.47 14.34 21.74
C ARG A 897 29.90 14.79 20.39
N LYS A 898 30.27 14.12 19.28
CA LYS A 898 29.76 14.38 17.93
C LYS A 898 28.41 13.69 17.66
N LEU A 899 28.03 12.69 18.48
CA LEU A 899 26.88 11.82 18.22
C LEU A 899 25.55 12.46 18.62
N VAL A 900 24.56 12.29 17.74
CA VAL A 900 23.17 12.73 17.89
C VAL A 900 22.22 11.54 17.95
N SER A 901 22.58 10.43 17.30
CA SER A 901 21.84 9.16 17.33
C SER A 901 22.80 8.00 17.61
N LEU A 902 22.43 7.12 18.54
CA LEU A 902 23.18 5.92 18.90
C LEU A 902 22.24 4.72 18.98
N THR A 903 22.56 3.64 18.28
CA THR A 903 22.02 2.30 18.53
C THR A 903 23.10 1.44 19.17
N CYS A 904 22.79 0.73 20.24
CA CYS A 904 23.74 -0.14 20.94
C CYS A 904 23.08 -1.42 21.47
N GLY A 905 23.86 -2.44 21.82
CA GLY A 905 23.34 -3.60 22.57
C GLY A 905 23.05 -3.24 24.02
N ARG A 906 22.13 -3.97 24.70
CA ARG A 906 21.89 -3.79 26.15
C ARG A 906 23.18 -3.77 26.97
N SER A 907 24.12 -4.66 26.65
CA SER A 907 25.40 -4.85 27.35
C SER A 907 26.30 -3.61 27.40
N ASP A 908 26.08 -2.65 26.50
CA ASP A 908 26.97 -1.51 26.29
C ASP A 908 26.55 -0.27 27.10
N LEU A 909 25.31 -0.24 27.61
CA LEU A 909 24.70 0.95 28.23
C LEU A 909 25.43 1.37 29.52
N GLY A 910 25.41 0.53 30.55
CA GLY A 910 26.12 0.78 31.81
C GLY A 910 27.64 0.64 31.68
N LYS A 911 28.15 -0.29 30.86
CA LYS A 911 29.59 -0.65 30.78
C LYS A 911 30.50 0.54 30.45
N TYR A 912 30.05 1.46 29.58
CA TYR A 912 30.85 2.60 29.13
C TYR A 912 30.38 3.96 29.66
N GLY A 913 29.33 4.01 30.50
CA GLY A 913 28.79 5.28 31.02
C GLY A 913 28.32 6.23 29.92
N LEU A 914 27.66 5.71 28.88
CA LEU A 914 27.46 6.36 27.57
C LEU A 914 26.93 7.81 27.63
N PHE A 915 26.06 8.14 28.61
CA PHE A 915 25.51 9.49 28.76
C PHE A 915 26.57 10.57 29.10
N ALA A 916 27.74 10.17 29.64
CA ALA A 916 28.87 11.06 29.90
C ALA A 916 29.71 11.34 28.63
N LEU A 917 29.90 10.31 27.80
CA LEU A 917 30.70 10.38 26.58
C LEU A 917 29.91 11.00 25.41
N CYS A 918 28.59 10.78 25.39
CA CYS A 918 27.65 11.22 24.36
C CYS A 918 26.63 12.27 24.87
N PRO A 919 27.07 13.46 25.35
CA PRO A 919 26.17 14.44 25.97
C PRO A 919 25.15 15.07 24.99
N ASN A 920 25.43 15.04 23.68
CA ASN A 920 24.58 15.60 22.63
C ASN A 920 23.55 14.60 22.05
N LEU A 921 23.45 13.40 22.64
CA LEU A 921 22.60 12.33 22.15
C LEU A 921 21.10 12.69 22.26
N LYS A 922 20.39 12.70 21.13
CA LYS A 922 18.93 12.92 21.05
C LYS A 922 18.13 11.63 20.94
N MET A 923 18.65 10.62 20.24
CA MET A 923 18.00 9.32 20.06
C MET A 923 18.90 8.20 20.56
N LEU A 924 18.40 7.41 21.51
CA LEU A 924 19.04 6.17 21.96
C LEU A 924 18.18 4.97 21.53
N ALA A 925 18.63 4.24 20.53
CA ALA A 925 18.07 2.95 20.18
C ALA A 925 18.84 1.83 20.90
N ILE A 926 18.14 0.76 21.28
CA ILE A 926 18.71 -0.36 22.03
C ILE A 926 18.29 -1.66 21.34
N SER A 927 19.30 -2.40 20.87
CA SER A 927 19.16 -3.73 20.30
C SER A 927 18.89 -4.74 21.41
N LEU A 928 17.75 -5.43 21.28
CA LEU A 928 17.34 -6.52 22.18
C LEU A 928 17.32 -7.87 21.44
N VAL A 929 18.23 -8.06 20.48
CA VAL A 929 18.12 -9.07 19.40
C VAL A 929 18.61 -10.48 19.79
N LEU A 930 19.44 -10.62 20.83
CA LEU A 930 20.05 -11.89 21.24
C LEU A 930 19.04 -13.06 21.37
N PRO A 931 19.24 -14.18 20.65
CA PRO A 931 18.46 -15.39 20.83
C PRO A 931 18.65 -15.98 22.24
N GLY A 932 17.55 -16.25 22.93
CA GLY A 932 17.57 -16.85 24.27
C GLY A 932 17.61 -15.84 25.43
N SER A 933 18.39 -14.75 25.34
CA SER A 933 18.36 -13.72 26.38
C SER A 933 17.15 -12.80 26.21
N SER A 934 16.16 -13.01 27.08
CA SER A 934 14.92 -12.22 27.19
C SER A 934 15.16 -10.85 27.84
N GLU A 935 16.28 -10.22 27.55
CA GLU A 935 16.90 -9.21 28.41
C GLU A 935 16.51 -7.77 28.05
N ILE A 936 16.14 -7.02 29.09
CA ILE A 936 15.53 -5.69 29.09
C ILE A 936 16.53 -4.74 29.75
N PRO A 937 16.76 -3.49 29.29
CA PRO A 937 17.81 -2.65 29.85
C PRO A 937 17.73 -2.54 31.38
N HIS A 938 18.85 -2.68 32.07
CA HIS A 938 18.85 -2.69 33.53
C HIS A 938 18.39 -1.32 34.06
N THR A 939 17.71 -1.32 35.21
CA THR A 939 17.44 -0.08 35.96
C THR A 939 18.74 0.69 36.21
N GLU A 940 19.82 -0.01 36.54
CA GLU A 940 21.15 0.55 36.77
C GLU A 940 21.74 1.28 35.55
N ASP A 941 21.44 0.86 34.32
CA ASP A 941 21.87 1.56 33.10
C ASP A 941 21.31 3.00 33.00
N PHE A 942 20.20 3.29 33.71
CA PHE A 942 19.50 4.59 33.73
C PHE A 942 19.54 5.29 35.09
N THR A 943 19.98 4.60 36.16
CA THR A 943 20.06 5.17 37.52
C THR A 943 21.48 5.32 38.07
N SER A 944 22.46 4.59 37.55
CA SER A 944 23.87 4.76 37.90
C SER A 944 24.43 6.06 37.30
N GLY A 945 25.38 6.68 38.01
CA GLY A 945 25.99 7.96 37.62
C GLY A 945 25.12 9.19 37.89
N ASN A 946 25.80 10.32 38.15
CA ASN A 946 25.18 11.65 38.36
C ASN A 946 24.95 12.43 37.05
N VAL A 947 25.08 11.78 35.89
CA VAL A 947 25.10 12.46 34.58
C VAL A 947 23.69 12.57 34.00
N MET A 948 23.16 13.79 33.95
CA MET A 948 21.87 14.09 33.32
C MET A 948 22.01 14.27 31.81
N SER A 949 21.46 13.36 31.00
CA SER A 949 21.36 13.59 29.56
C SER A 949 20.23 14.58 29.25
N ARG A 950 20.60 15.85 29.11
CA ARG A 950 19.68 16.93 28.73
C ARG A 950 19.25 16.88 27.25
N GLY A 951 20.00 16.17 26.41
CA GLY A 951 19.72 16.04 24.97
C GLY A 951 18.70 14.96 24.61
N LEU A 952 18.53 13.91 25.43
CA LEU A 952 17.79 12.72 25.05
C LEU A 952 16.28 12.99 24.91
N GLU A 953 15.77 12.93 23.67
CA GLU A 953 14.37 13.17 23.31
C GLU A 953 13.58 11.86 23.18
N ARG A 954 14.23 10.79 22.70
CA ARG A 954 13.58 9.52 22.36
C ARG A 954 14.45 8.30 22.66
N ILE A 955 13.83 7.28 23.25
CA ILE A 955 14.38 5.93 23.38
C ILE A 955 13.63 5.01 22.40
N VAL A 956 14.34 4.10 21.71
CA VAL A 956 13.76 3.10 20.81
C VAL A 956 14.25 1.71 21.22
N LEU A 957 13.35 0.86 21.71
CA LEU A 957 13.67 -0.53 22.03
C LEU A 957 13.38 -1.39 20.80
N ASP A 958 14.43 -1.69 20.03
CA ASP A 958 14.32 -2.50 18.83
C ASP A 958 14.44 -3.99 19.17
N LYS A 959 13.43 -4.76 18.82
CA LYS A 959 13.38 -6.20 19.05
C LYS A 959 12.66 -6.87 17.89
N THR A 960 13.43 -7.18 16.85
CA THR A 960 13.02 -7.89 15.63
C THR A 960 12.34 -9.24 15.94
N HIS A 961 12.75 -9.92 17.02
CA HIS A 961 12.29 -11.26 17.39
C HIS A 961 11.63 -11.33 18.77
N CYS A 962 10.45 -10.73 18.91
CA CYS A 962 9.64 -10.85 20.13
C CYS A 962 8.83 -12.15 20.18
N SER A 963 9.44 -13.20 20.73
CA SER A 963 8.85 -14.52 21.00
C SER A 963 7.78 -14.57 22.12
N TRP A 964 7.25 -13.42 22.56
CA TRP A 964 6.29 -13.26 23.66
C TRP A 964 5.04 -14.15 23.55
N GLN A 965 4.67 -14.57 22.34
CA GLN A 965 3.54 -15.47 22.08
C GLN A 965 3.73 -16.90 22.62
N ARG A 966 4.88 -17.25 23.22
CA ARG A 966 5.14 -18.58 23.80
C ARG A 966 5.59 -18.56 25.27
N GLY A 967 4.94 -17.74 26.09
CA GLY A 967 4.79 -18.00 27.53
C GLY A 967 5.79 -17.33 28.48
N GLY A 968 6.77 -16.57 27.99
CA GLY A 968 7.73 -15.86 28.84
C GLY A 968 7.14 -14.65 29.57
N TYR A 969 6.39 -14.89 30.65
CA TYR A 969 5.88 -13.86 31.57
C TYR A 969 6.91 -13.47 32.65
N ASP A 970 8.02 -14.20 32.75
CA ASP A 970 8.93 -14.21 33.91
C ASP A 970 9.72 -12.91 34.12
N LYS A 971 9.64 -11.96 33.18
CA LYS A 971 10.35 -10.67 33.20
C LYS A 971 9.43 -9.45 33.17
N VAL A 972 8.20 -9.60 33.66
CA VAL A 972 7.31 -8.45 33.92
C VAL A 972 7.92 -7.49 34.96
N ALA A 973 8.67 -8.02 35.94
CA ALA A 973 9.38 -7.24 36.96
C ALA A 973 10.52 -6.40 36.39
N ASP A 974 11.38 -6.97 35.53
CA ASP A 974 12.46 -6.25 34.83
C ASP A 974 11.94 -5.03 34.06
N TRP A 975 10.83 -5.21 33.32
CA TRP A 975 10.16 -4.12 32.61
C TRP A 975 9.53 -3.08 33.54
N ASP A 976 8.90 -3.50 34.65
CA ASP A 976 8.39 -2.58 35.67
C ASP A 976 9.52 -1.73 36.23
N ALA A 977 10.66 -2.34 36.56
CA ALA A 977 11.84 -1.66 37.09
C ALA A 977 12.45 -0.69 36.05
N PHE A 978 12.59 -1.10 34.77
CA PHE A 978 13.05 -0.25 33.68
C PHE A 978 12.15 0.97 33.47
N PHE A 979 10.83 0.77 33.30
CA PHE A 979 9.91 1.90 33.09
C PHE A 979 9.72 2.75 34.36
N ALA A 980 9.96 2.20 35.56
CA ALA A 980 10.03 2.96 36.81
C ALA A 980 11.30 3.82 36.88
N ALA A 981 12.45 3.33 36.39
CA ALA A 981 13.74 4.01 36.38
C ALA A 981 13.78 5.28 35.50
N LEU A 982 13.03 5.31 34.40
CA LEU A 982 12.97 6.46 33.50
C LEU A 982 12.34 7.68 34.20
N ASP A 983 13.17 8.57 34.75
CA ASP A 983 12.76 9.80 35.46
C ASP A 983 12.90 11.04 34.57
N ALA A 984 11.83 11.83 34.47
CA ALA A 984 11.82 13.11 33.78
C ALA A 984 12.76 14.15 34.40
N LYS A 985 13.19 14.01 35.66
CA LYS A 985 14.24 14.87 36.25
C LYS A 985 15.64 14.56 35.71
N ARG A 986 15.93 13.28 35.43
CA ARG A 986 17.21 12.82 34.85
C ARG A 986 17.29 13.05 33.34
N TYR A 987 16.16 12.86 32.66
CA TYR A 987 16.01 12.99 31.21
C TYR A 987 14.95 14.06 30.87
N PRO A 988 15.22 15.36 31.14
CA PRO A 988 14.22 16.43 31.04
C PRO A 988 13.69 16.66 29.62
N SER A 989 14.37 16.16 28.59
CA SER A 989 13.94 16.23 27.19
C SER A 989 13.20 14.99 26.69
N LEU A 990 13.14 13.89 27.45
CA LEU A 990 12.57 12.63 26.98
C LEU A 990 11.05 12.75 26.81
N ARG A 991 10.53 12.44 25.62
CA ARG A 991 9.10 12.49 25.29
C ARG A 991 8.54 11.16 24.81
N GLU A 992 9.37 10.27 24.26
CA GLU A 992 8.92 9.02 23.65
C GLU A 992 9.83 7.85 24.02
N VAL A 993 9.21 6.75 24.44
CA VAL A 993 9.80 5.41 24.39
C VAL A 993 9.02 4.64 23.34
N GLN A 994 9.68 4.33 22.22
CA GLN A 994 9.13 3.43 21.22
C GLN A 994 9.55 1.99 21.55
N VAL A 995 8.63 1.03 21.40
CA VAL A 995 8.96 -0.40 21.54
C VAL A 995 8.45 -1.15 20.32
N ASN A 996 9.38 -1.65 19.50
CA ASN A 996 9.08 -2.19 18.17
C ASN A 996 8.24 -3.48 18.17
N CYS A 997 8.05 -4.10 19.33
CA CYS A 997 7.12 -5.24 19.48
C CYS A 997 5.97 -5.02 20.48
N CYS A 998 5.77 -3.79 20.96
CA CYS A 998 4.54 -3.44 21.64
C CYS A 998 3.37 -3.61 20.66
N LYS A 999 2.39 -4.44 21.03
CA LYS A 999 1.12 -4.60 20.32
C LYS A 999 0.00 -4.14 21.24
N TRP A 1000 -0.73 -3.10 20.84
CA TRP A 1000 -1.84 -2.58 21.64
C TRP A 1000 -2.99 -3.60 21.69
N PRO A 1001 -3.48 -3.95 22.89
CA PRO A 1001 -4.50 -4.98 23.05
C PRO A 1001 -5.86 -4.54 22.47
N ALA A 1002 -6.58 -5.50 21.90
CA ALA A 1002 -7.83 -5.31 21.19
C ALA A 1002 -9.05 -5.39 22.12
N ASN A 1003 -9.10 -6.41 22.98
CA ASN A 1003 -10.23 -6.69 23.86
C ASN A 1003 -9.92 -6.46 25.35
N GLU A 1004 -10.96 -6.45 26.18
CA GLU A 1004 -10.89 -6.21 27.62
C GLU A 1004 -9.98 -7.20 28.37
N HIS A 1005 -10.00 -8.48 28.01
CA HIS A 1005 -9.20 -9.51 28.65
C HIS A 1005 -7.70 -9.32 28.37
N GLU A 1006 -7.36 -8.99 27.13
CA GLU A 1006 -6.01 -8.58 26.74
C GLU A 1006 -5.61 -7.27 27.42
N ILE A 1007 -6.49 -6.26 27.51
CA ILE A 1007 -6.20 -5.00 28.21
C ILE A 1007 -5.85 -5.25 29.68
N ALA A 1008 -6.65 -6.05 30.38
CA ALA A 1008 -6.43 -6.37 31.79
C ALA A 1008 -5.16 -7.21 32.03
N LYS A 1009 -4.74 -8.02 31.05
CA LYS A 1009 -3.49 -8.82 31.10
C LYS A 1009 -2.27 -8.11 30.50
N SER A 1010 -2.44 -7.02 29.75
CA SER A 1010 -1.36 -6.42 28.96
C SER A 1010 -0.53 -5.45 29.79
N SER A 1011 0.65 -5.90 30.18
CA SER A 1011 1.65 -5.07 30.84
C SER A 1011 1.99 -3.81 30.03
N TRP A 1012 1.90 -3.83 28.69
CA TRP A 1012 2.08 -2.65 27.84
C TRP A 1012 1.10 -1.50 28.17
N VAL A 1013 -0.15 -1.82 28.52
CA VAL A 1013 -1.14 -0.81 28.93
C VAL A 1013 -0.74 -0.19 30.27
N ARG A 1014 -0.37 -1.02 31.24
CA ARG A 1014 0.10 -0.58 32.57
C ARG A 1014 1.35 0.30 32.46
N TRP A 1015 2.31 -0.07 31.60
CA TRP A 1015 3.52 0.71 31.35
C TRP A 1015 3.24 2.01 30.59
N ALA A 1016 2.33 2.02 29.61
CA ALA A 1016 1.88 3.24 28.96
C ALA A 1016 1.22 4.21 29.95
N GLU A 1017 0.33 3.72 30.81
CA GLU A 1017 -0.33 4.52 31.85
C GLU A 1017 0.63 4.95 32.98
N MET A 1018 1.76 4.24 33.17
CA MET A 1018 2.84 4.66 34.07
C MET A 1018 3.72 5.75 33.46
N LEU A 1019 4.17 5.59 32.20
CA LEU A 1019 4.98 6.60 31.51
C LEU A 1019 4.19 7.89 31.23
N THR A 1020 2.90 7.79 30.90
CA THR A 1020 2.03 8.96 30.63
C THR A 1020 1.95 9.87 31.86
N ARG A 1021 1.92 9.30 33.08
CA ARG A 1021 1.96 10.05 34.34
C ARG A 1021 3.30 10.77 34.61
N LYS A 1022 4.36 10.43 33.85
CA LYS A 1022 5.67 11.10 33.85
C LYS A 1022 5.85 12.07 32.67
N GLY A 1023 4.82 12.27 31.83
CA GLY A 1023 4.91 13.07 30.60
C GLY A 1023 5.61 12.37 29.43
N ILE A 1024 5.83 11.05 29.51
CA ILE A 1024 6.52 10.25 28.48
C ILE A 1024 5.49 9.36 27.78
N PHE A 1025 5.51 9.31 26.45
CA PHE A 1025 4.63 8.44 25.67
C PHE A 1025 5.26 7.08 25.37
N LEU A 1026 4.51 5.99 25.55
CA LEU A 1026 4.84 4.67 25.01
C LEU A 1026 4.21 4.51 23.62
N SER A 1027 4.99 4.12 22.62
CA SER A 1027 4.53 3.93 21.23
C SER A 1027 4.96 2.59 20.63
N ASP A 1028 4.20 2.11 19.64
CA ASP A 1028 4.52 0.89 18.88
C ASP A 1028 5.47 1.16 17.70
N LEU A 1029 5.79 0.11 16.92
CA LEU A 1029 6.64 0.18 15.71
C LEU A 1029 6.23 1.27 14.70
N ASN A 1030 4.95 1.69 14.69
CA ASN A 1030 4.42 2.70 13.77
C ASN A 1030 4.32 4.10 14.42
N GLY A 1031 4.81 4.27 15.66
CA GLY A 1031 4.66 5.49 16.44
C GLY A 1031 3.26 5.68 17.03
N LYS A 1032 2.37 4.67 16.95
CA LYS A 1032 1.02 4.77 17.51
C LYS A 1032 1.12 4.63 19.04
N LYS A 1033 0.64 5.66 19.74
CA LYS A 1033 0.62 5.77 21.20
C LYS A 1033 -0.61 5.06 21.79
N TRP A 1034 -0.52 4.62 23.05
CA TRP A 1034 -1.70 4.19 23.81
C TRP A 1034 -2.73 5.33 23.92
N ARG A 1035 -4.02 4.96 23.96
CA ARG A 1035 -5.11 5.83 24.41
C ARG A 1035 -5.92 5.03 25.41
N ALA A 1036 -6.01 5.51 26.64
CA ALA A 1036 -6.82 4.86 27.67
C ALA A 1036 -8.28 4.78 27.22
N ARG A 1037 -8.91 3.61 27.41
CA ARG A 1037 -10.35 3.43 27.15
C ARG A 1037 -11.14 3.82 28.39
N LEU A 1038 -12.37 4.27 28.20
CA LEU A 1038 -13.30 4.54 29.30
C LEU A 1038 -13.50 3.26 30.13
N LYS A 1039 -13.19 3.32 31.42
CA LYS A 1039 -13.53 2.29 32.39
C LYS A 1039 -14.98 2.53 32.81
N VAL A 1040 -15.85 1.54 32.58
CA VAL A 1040 -17.19 1.52 33.18
C VAL A 1040 -16.98 1.44 34.71
N LYS A 1041 -17.68 2.29 35.46
CA LYS A 1041 -17.69 2.27 36.92
C LYS A 1041 -18.69 1.24 37.45
#